data_AF-A0A934C9N4-F1
#
_entry.id   AF-A0A934C9N4-F1
#
_cell.length_a   1.000
_cell.length_b   1.000
_cell.length_c   1.000
_cell.angle_alpha   90.00
_cell.angle_beta   90.00
_cell.angle_gamma   90.00
#
_symmetry.space_group_name_H-M   'P 1'
#
loop_
_entity.id
_entity.type
_entity.pdbx_description
1 polymer ?
#
loop_
_entity_poly.entity_id
_entity_poly.type
_entity_poly.pdbx_seq_one_letter_code
_entity_poly.pdbx_strand_id
1 'polypeptide(L)'
;MILRSSLVRLLALLLAVAFTPLPAAAPKAAIAASDAPWVEPDFPFFSSVLDARKVGASLPGDNLTPRGIILPLGNECWACFDPDLLRVAALWRGAGVTPTALAPGSYHDISRKTPGGQVGLPRPDGKVWLATGIHPGWQRGDRVSLTDPREPAPSKEEVGRGALPEDLGRFAALRLTSEGAVLEYTTGATRIREAIRSEVVSGQPVIVRHLEVGPAETDLQLILGRKATAVSLALVGPRGHPASARLTAEGDVAVVRIPARRASLTFAVAIASSAGVDLSSLTARPPATAPAGRRWWHEVPTSLTVSGNAAAYVVDHLDLPDPNPWQRAVRPSDIQFLRDGTGVVVTIDGDVWLMRGAHEAGGSVRWRRFASGLHEPMSIAIRDDEIFAFDRNGLWRLRDTNGDGEADLHEMFSNAFAQTADLREFPSQVRLGPAGEFVISKGGQQATTQGKHNGSVLRLSADGRRSEVLGWGFRQPNIGVNPRTGLVTASDQQGQYIPSTPLHVVAGRQFYGFLAPFEPREKYPAPIADPLTWIPHPVNASGLSQVWLHDARLGPLNDGLVHIGYNRPELFRVLLHSRGRRLQAAVVSITHAFDFPPLNGSVNPVDGQLYIAGFQVLGWGNIIDVPAGLGRVRYTGAPVTLPREVVAMDQGVLVRFEVPLDPARARNTSSYSLQSWAYQRTYKYGSPQFKADGTPGQDALAPSAAYLSTDGRSVFIAVPGLKPVMQLRVGWSLATADGTRFSDNAYTTPYDLPKFDPRTEGFGDITVDLTPRAVVAEDLGPVSAEEGGRLSQLFGCIACHGSNNNPAIARSGPPWQGLFGTQRKVFVGQKAHVVTADEDYLRESILDPGAAIAAGFEKGEFSMPSYVGVLTESQIKSLILHIKALR
;
A
#
# COMPACT_ATOMS: atom_id res chain seq x y z
N MET A 1 -64.91 10.64 -48.00
CA MET A 1 -65.02 11.58 -46.86
C MET A 1 -65.23 10.76 -45.60
N ILE A 2 -64.65 11.20 -44.48
CA ILE A 2 -64.66 10.56 -43.13
C ILE A 2 -63.60 9.45 -42.97
N LEU A 3 -62.36 9.87 -42.63
CA LEU A 3 -61.48 9.20 -41.65
C LEU A 3 -60.28 10.12 -41.37
N ARG A 4 -60.55 11.28 -40.76
CA ARG A 4 -59.52 12.22 -40.23
C ARG A 4 -60.08 12.93 -39.00
N SER A 5 -60.10 12.26 -37.86
CA SER A 5 -60.29 12.95 -36.57
C SER A 5 -59.81 12.18 -35.33
N SER A 6 -59.41 10.90 -35.44
CA SER A 6 -59.03 10.11 -34.25
C SER A 6 -57.51 9.93 -34.02
N LEU A 7 -56.64 10.38 -34.94
CA LEU A 7 -55.19 10.19 -34.80
C LEU A 7 -54.44 11.33 -34.09
N VAL A 8 -55.08 12.48 -33.84
CA VAL A 8 -54.37 13.66 -33.29
C VAL A 8 -54.43 13.71 -31.75
N ARG A 9 -55.29 12.92 -31.09
CA ARG A 9 -55.35 12.87 -29.62
C ARG A 9 -54.58 11.72 -28.96
N LEU A 10 -54.18 10.69 -29.72
CA LEU A 10 -53.32 9.62 -29.17
C LEU A 10 -51.83 9.93 -29.30
N LEU A 11 -51.44 10.85 -30.19
CA LEU A 11 -50.05 11.26 -30.38
C LEU A 11 -49.56 12.32 -29.38
N ALA A 12 -50.48 12.94 -28.61
CA ALA A 12 -50.14 13.96 -27.61
C ALA A 12 -49.94 13.39 -26.18
N LEU A 13 -50.22 12.10 -25.96
CA LEU A 13 -50.04 11.46 -24.65
C LEU A 13 -48.84 10.47 -24.58
N LEU A 14 -48.12 10.30 -25.69
CA LEU A 14 -46.93 9.42 -25.80
C LEU A 14 -45.61 10.19 -25.96
N LEU A 15 -45.64 11.52 -25.80
CA LEU A 15 -44.49 12.42 -25.97
C LEU A 15 -44.15 13.23 -24.71
N ALA A 16 -44.52 12.70 -23.54
CA ALA A 16 -44.14 13.26 -22.24
C ALA A 16 -43.72 12.14 -21.27
N VAL A 17 -42.77 11.29 -21.66
CA VAL A 17 -41.87 10.71 -20.67
C VAL A 17 -40.76 11.72 -20.51
N ALA A 18 -40.96 12.65 -19.58
CA ALA A 18 -39.90 13.49 -19.09
C ALA A 18 -38.73 12.58 -18.72
N PHE A 19 -37.57 12.82 -19.31
CA PHE A 19 -36.30 12.46 -18.68
C PHE A 19 -36.30 13.20 -17.33
N THR A 20 -36.86 12.58 -16.30
CA THR A 20 -36.46 12.89 -14.94
C THR A 20 -34.99 12.51 -14.90
N PRO A 21 -34.04 13.47 -14.77
CA PRO A 21 -32.68 13.08 -14.45
C PRO A 21 -32.80 12.19 -13.21
N LEU A 22 -32.14 11.02 -13.26
CA LEU A 22 -31.91 10.24 -12.06
C LEU A 22 -31.49 11.23 -10.96
N PRO A 23 -32.10 11.19 -9.76
CA PRO A 23 -31.60 12.02 -8.68
C PRO A 23 -30.10 11.76 -8.60
N ALA A 24 -29.31 12.82 -8.75
CA ALA A 24 -27.88 12.72 -8.50
C ALA A 24 -27.73 11.99 -7.17
N ALA A 25 -26.95 10.91 -7.16
CA ALA A 25 -26.65 10.19 -5.93
C ALA A 25 -26.30 11.25 -4.89
N ALA A 26 -26.96 11.19 -3.72
CA ALA A 26 -26.69 12.12 -2.64
C ALA A 26 -25.16 12.18 -2.45
N PRO A 27 -24.57 13.38 -2.29
CA PRO A 27 -23.14 13.51 -2.12
C PRO A 27 -22.71 12.57 -0.99
N LYS A 28 -21.89 11.57 -1.33
CA LYS A 28 -21.33 10.65 -0.35
C LYS A 28 -20.60 11.49 0.68
N ALA A 29 -20.97 11.33 1.94
CA ALA A 29 -20.32 12.06 3.03
C ALA A 29 -18.82 11.79 2.96
N ALA A 30 -18.02 12.85 2.92
CA ALA A 30 -16.60 12.75 3.23
C ALA A 30 -16.48 12.07 4.60
N ILE A 31 -15.47 11.22 4.79
CA ILE A 31 -15.12 10.73 6.14
C ILE A 31 -14.93 11.98 7.00
N ALA A 32 -15.86 12.21 7.91
CA ALA A 32 -15.75 13.31 8.85
C ALA A 32 -14.47 13.12 9.65
N ALA A 33 -13.75 14.20 9.94
CA ALA A 33 -12.66 14.13 10.90
C ALA A 33 -13.21 13.50 12.18
N SER A 34 -12.64 12.36 12.57
CA SER A 34 -13.08 11.68 13.78
C SER A 34 -12.78 12.57 14.98
N ASP A 35 -13.80 12.89 15.77
CA ASP A 35 -13.64 13.53 17.08
C ASP A 35 -13.15 12.53 18.15
N ALA A 36 -12.95 11.26 17.78
CA ALA A 36 -12.47 10.23 18.69
C ALA A 36 -10.99 10.43 19.03
N PRO A 37 -10.57 10.12 20.27
CA PRO A 37 -9.16 10.07 20.63
C PRO A 37 -8.38 9.15 19.68
N TRP A 38 -7.18 9.58 19.28
CA TRP A 38 -6.29 8.79 18.42
C TRP A 38 -6.00 7.41 19.01
N VAL A 39 -5.59 7.37 20.27
CA VAL A 39 -5.47 6.14 21.06
C VAL A 39 -6.82 5.89 21.71
N GLU A 40 -7.41 4.73 21.44
CA GLU A 40 -8.60 4.30 22.15
C GLU A 40 -8.27 4.23 23.66
N PRO A 41 -8.95 5.03 24.51
CA PRO A 41 -8.61 5.09 25.93
C PRO A 41 -8.66 3.72 26.63
N ASP A 42 -9.54 2.84 26.15
CA ASP A 42 -9.81 1.53 26.73
C ASP A 42 -9.06 0.38 26.03
N PHE A 43 -8.29 0.66 24.97
CA PHE A 43 -7.51 -0.36 24.28
C PHE A 43 -6.07 -0.42 24.84
N PRO A 44 -5.59 -1.61 25.28
CA PRO A 44 -4.46 -1.70 26.20
C PRO A 44 -3.07 -1.58 25.56
N PHE A 45 -2.99 -1.41 24.24
CA PHE A 45 -1.74 -1.13 23.54
C PHE A 45 -1.98 -0.55 22.15
N PHE A 46 -0.96 0.07 21.58
CA PHE A 46 -0.88 0.26 20.13
C PHE A 46 0.59 0.24 19.70
N SER A 47 0.83 -0.01 18.42
CA SER A 47 2.17 -0.12 17.87
C SER A 47 2.58 1.17 17.16
N SER A 48 3.83 1.59 17.33
CA SER A 48 4.35 2.84 16.77
C SER A 48 5.89 2.87 16.75
N VAL A 49 6.47 3.75 15.93
CA VAL A 49 7.85 4.22 16.17
C VAL A 49 7.86 5.05 17.46
N LEU A 50 8.95 5.04 18.22
CA LEU A 50 9.17 6.00 19.30
C LEU A 50 10.57 6.62 19.20
N ASP A 51 10.63 7.94 19.05
CA ASP A 51 11.85 8.74 19.11
C ASP A 51 12.02 9.34 20.50
N ALA A 52 12.89 8.74 21.31
CA ALA A 52 13.25 9.18 22.65
C ALA A 52 14.69 9.72 22.73
N ARG A 53 15.29 10.12 21.59
CA ARG A 53 16.68 10.64 21.56
C ARG A 53 16.85 11.99 22.27
N LYS A 54 15.76 12.74 22.45
CA LYS A 54 15.76 14.12 22.99
C LYS A 54 14.85 14.29 24.20
N VAL A 55 14.92 13.37 25.17
CA VAL A 55 14.00 13.32 26.33
C VAL A 55 14.60 13.81 27.65
N GLY A 56 15.91 14.11 27.70
CA GLY A 56 16.56 14.69 28.88
C GLY A 56 18.07 14.44 28.89
N ALA A 57 18.84 15.37 29.47
CA ALA A 57 20.31 15.31 29.45
C ALA A 57 20.91 14.13 30.23
N SER A 58 20.20 13.61 31.25
CA SER A 58 20.61 12.43 32.03
C SER A 58 20.09 11.11 31.46
N LEU A 59 19.37 11.14 30.34
CA LEU A 59 18.80 9.97 29.69
C LEU A 59 19.57 9.65 28.39
N PRO A 60 19.49 8.42 27.85
CA PRO A 60 20.23 8.04 26.67
C PRO A 60 19.84 8.88 25.44
N GLY A 61 20.82 9.45 24.74
CA GLY A 61 20.60 10.27 23.55
C GLY A 61 20.45 9.48 22.24
N ASP A 62 20.63 8.16 22.31
CA ASP A 62 20.62 7.21 21.19
C ASP A 62 19.31 6.41 21.11
N ASN A 63 18.31 6.71 21.94
CA ASN A 63 17.09 5.91 22.04
C ASN A 63 16.07 6.19 20.92
N LEU A 64 16.20 5.46 19.80
CA LEU A 64 15.21 5.39 18.74
C LEU A 64 14.70 3.95 18.61
N THR A 65 13.38 3.78 18.63
CA THR A 65 12.71 2.47 18.61
C THR A 65 11.84 2.38 17.35
N PRO A 66 12.34 1.77 16.24
CA PRO A 66 11.57 1.62 15.01
C PRO A 66 10.33 0.74 15.15
N ARG A 67 10.42 -0.30 15.99
CA ARG A 67 9.31 -1.19 16.32
C ARG A 67 8.98 -1.03 17.79
N GLY A 68 7.94 -0.27 18.11
CA GLY A 68 7.52 -0.02 19.49
C GLY A 68 6.13 -0.60 19.74
N ILE A 69 5.94 -1.14 20.94
CA ILE A 69 4.64 -1.47 21.51
C ILE A 69 4.40 -0.47 22.64
N ILE A 70 3.48 0.45 22.43
CA ILE A 70 3.10 1.48 23.39
C ILE A 70 1.97 0.96 24.28
N LEU A 71 2.14 1.08 25.59
CA LEU A 71 1.21 0.60 26.61
C LEU A 71 0.66 1.79 27.40
N PRO A 72 -0.63 2.15 27.26
CA PRO A 72 -1.32 2.98 28.23
C PRO A 72 -1.45 2.24 29.56
N LEU A 73 -0.88 2.79 30.64
CA LEU A 73 -0.82 2.12 31.94
C LEU A 73 -1.88 2.64 32.94
N GLY A 74 -2.68 3.63 32.54
CA GLY A 74 -3.51 4.44 33.44
C GLY A 74 -2.72 5.53 34.17
N ASN A 75 -3.39 6.42 34.92
CA ASN A 75 -2.78 7.51 35.69
C ASN A 75 -1.80 8.40 34.88
N GLU A 76 -2.10 8.58 33.58
CA GLU A 76 -1.23 9.27 32.61
C GLU A 76 0.16 8.64 32.45
N CYS A 77 0.36 7.41 32.92
CA CYS A 77 1.59 6.67 32.79
C CYS A 77 1.57 5.81 31.52
N TRP A 78 2.75 5.71 30.90
CA TRP A 78 2.92 5.03 29.63
C TRP A 78 4.24 4.27 29.60
N ALA A 79 4.28 3.20 28.82
CA ALA A 79 5.50 2.47 28.51
C ALA A 79 5.65 2.25 27.00
N CYS A 80 6.89 2.12 26.55
CA CYS A 80 7.21 1.60 25.22
C CYS A 80 8.10 0.38 25.38
N PHE A 81 7.64 -0.75 24.86
CA PHE A 81 8.42 -1.97 24.78
C PHE A 81 8.95 -2.15 23.36
N ASP A 82 10.24 -2.44 23.25
CA ASP A 82 10.95 -2.71 22.01
C ASP A 82 11.06 -4.24 21.86
N PRO A 83 10.30 -4.87 20.94
CA PRO A 83 10.30 -6.31 20.74
C PRO A 83 11.54 -6.82 20.02
N ASP A 84 12.30 -5.94 19.36
CA ASP A 84 13.54 -6.34 18.70
C ASP A 84 14.67 -6.54 19.71
N LEU A 85 14.75 -5.67 20.73
CA LEU A 85 15.77 -5.71 21.79
C LEU A 85 15.28 -6.26 23.14
N LEU A 86 14.00 -6.63 23.23
CA LEU A 86 13.36 -7.15 24.45
C LEU A 86 13.57 -6.24 25.67
N ARG A 87 13.35 -4.94 25.47
CA ARG A 87 13.60 -3.91 26.48
C ARG A 87 12.41 -2.98 26.62
N VAL A 88 12.28 -2.40 27.82
CA VAL A 88 11.46 -1.18 27.96
C VAL A 88 12.32 -0.02 27.48
N ALA A 89 11.95 0.53 26.32
CA ALA A 89 12.65 1.64 25.70
C ALA A 89 12.46 2.95 26.50
N ALA A 90 11.25 3.20 27.00
CA ALA A 90 10.95 4.35 27.84
C ALA A 90 9.74 4.11 28.76
N LEU A 91 9.76 4.76 29.92
CA LEU A 91 8.62 4.94 30.84
C LEU A 91 8.43 6.44 31.08
N TRP A 92 7.20 6.94 30.96
CA TRP A 92 6.92 8.36 31.16
C TRP A 92 5.53 8.60 31.73
N ARG A 93 5.33 9.83 32.20
CA ARG A 93 4.01 10.35 32.59
C ARG A 93 3.66 11.59 31.79
N GLY A 94 2.48 11.63 31.19
CA GLY A 94 1.94 12.74 30.39
C GLY A 94 0.80 12.32 29.47
N ALA A 95 0.60 13.07 28.39
CA ALA A 95 -0.53 12.91 27.48
C ALA A 95 -0.43 11.66 26.58
N GLY A 96 0.73 11.03 26.49
CA GLY A 96 0.94 9.79 25.73
C GLY A 96 2.07 9.92 24.74
N VAL A 97 1.79 9.68 23.45
CA VAL A 97 2.76 9.89 22.38
C VAL A 97 2.29 11.06 21.56
N THR A 98 3.22 11.92 21.10
CA THR A 98 2.86 12.98 20.17
C THR A 98 2.17 12.36 18.95
N PRO A 99 1.12 12.98 18.37
CA PRO A 99 0.32 12.39 17.29
C PRO A 99 1.06 12.32 15.94
N THR A 100 2.39 12.30 15.99
CA THR A 100 3.28 12.62 14.89
C THR A 100 3.57 11.49 13.96
N ALA A 101 3.25 11.66 12.68
CA ALA A 101 3.41 10.63 11.65
C ALA A 101 2.68 9.32 11.99
N LEU A 102 1.48 9.44 12.55
CA LEU A 102 0.61 8.33 12.91
C LEU A 102 -0.55 8.21 11.91
N ALA A 103 -0.99 6.98 11.66
CA ALA A 103 -1.96 6.63 10.64
C ALA A 103 -3.30 7.39 10.75
N PRO A 104 -3.96 7.47 11.92
CA PRO A 104 -5.27 8.12 12.03
C PRO A 104 -5.22 9.64 11.84
N GLY A 105 -4.10 10.27 12.20
CA GLY A 105 -3.83 11.67 11.84
C GLY A 105 -3.34 11.83 10.40
N SER A 106 -3.21 10.72 9.66
CA SER A 106 -2.63 10.57 8.33
C SER A 106 -1.63 11.62 7.99
N TYR A 107 -0.60 11.68 8.83
CA TYR A 107 0.53 12.57 8.61
C TYR A 107 0.24 14.04 8.91
N HIS A 108 -0.48 14.31 10.02
CA HIS A 108 -0.75 15.59 10.74
C HIS A 108 -1.52 16.67 10.04
N ASP A 109 -1.38 16.68 8.74
CA ASP A 109 -1.92 17.67 7.86
C ASP A 109 -2.47 16.88 6.69
N ILE A 110 -3.77 16.64 6.74
CA ILE A 110 -4.52 15.89 5.73
C ILE A 110 -4.32 16.46 4.31
N SER A 111 -3.80 17.69 4.22
CA SER A 111 -3.53 18.40 2.98
C SER A 111 -2.13 18.08 2.39
N ARG A 112 -1.23 17.42 3.14
CA ARG A 112 0.13 17.13 2.64
C ARG A 112 0.66 15.79 3.12
N LYS A 113 1.52 15.20 2.29
CA LYS A 113 2.25 14.01 2.67
C LYS A 113 3.31 14.34 3.73
N THR A 114 3.42 13.54 4.79
CA THR A 114 4.52 13.70 5.76
C THR A 114 5.85 13.46 5.10
N PRO A 115 6.90 14.26 5.36
CA PRO A 115 8.23 14.05 4.81
C PRO A 115 8.78 12.64 5.10
N GLY A 116 9.52 12.07 4.15
CA GLY A 116 10.27 10.85 4.37
C GLY A 116 11.45 11.02 5.33
N GLY A 117 12.08 9.89 5.67
CA GLY A 117 13.17 9.88 6.65
C GLY A 117 12.67 9.76 8.08
N GLN A 118 13.58 10.07 9.00
CA GLN A 118 13.34 9.99 10.44
C GLN A 118 12.98 11.35 11.07
N VAL A 119 12.33 12.23 10.31
CA VAL A 119 11.95 13.59 10.74
C VAL A 119 10.49 13.59 11.16
N GLY A 120 10.19 14.18 12.33
CA GLY A 120 8.82 14.21 12.83
C GLY A 120 8.32 12.82 13.21
N LEU A 121 9.14 12.04 13.91
CA LEU A 121 8.69 10.77 14.49
C LEU A 121 7.86 10.99 15.76
N PRO A 122 6.96 10.06 16.13
CA PRO A 122 6.26 10.09 17.41
C PRO A 122 7.25 10.09 18.58
N ARG A 123 6.97 10.90 19.60
CA ARG A 123 7.82 11.06 20.81
C ARG A 123 6.99 10.89 22.09
N PRO A 124 7.62 10.57 23.24
CA PRO A 124 6.93 10.69 24.52
C PRO A 124 6.41 12.11 24.71
N ASP A 125 5.09 12.24 24.91
CA ASP A 125 4.44 13.50 25.28
C ASP A 125 4.29 13.55 26.79
N GLY A 126 5.34 14.01 27.46
CA GLY A 126 5.40 14.06 28.91
C GLY A 126 6.81 13.94 29.47
N LYS A 127 6.89 13.76 30.78
CA LYS A 127 8.16 13.63 31.50
C LYS A 127 8.60 12.17 31.52
N VAL A 128 9.71 11.87 30.84
CA VAL A 128 10.33 10.54 30.87
C VAL A 128 11.01 10.30 32.22
N TRP A 129 10.66 9.18 32.86
CA TRP A 129 11.20 8.77 34.15
C TRP A 129 12.41 7.87 33.98
N LEU A 130 12.36 7.00 32.96
CA LEU A 130 13.37 5.99 32.71
C LEU A 130 13.44 5.68 31.22
N ALA A 131 14.64 5.51 30.68
CA ALA A 131 14.88 5.21 29.27
C ALA A 131 16.13 4.35 29.09
N THR A 132 16.14 3.56 28.01
CA THR A 132 17.21 2.61 27.70
C THR A 132 17.91 3.00 26.39
N GLY A 133 19.23 2.78 26.27
CA GLY A 133 19.98 2.95 25.02
C GLY A 133 19.85 1.74 24.08
N ILE A 134 20.51 1.74 22.92
CA ILE A 134 20.36 0.66 21.93
C ILE A 134 21.19 -0.58 22.32
N HIS A 135 20.62 -1.41 23.19
CA HIS A 135 21.18 -2.70 23.62
C HIS A 135 20.08 -3.60 24.20
N PRO A 136 20.28 -4.93 24.29
CA PRO A 136 19.28 -5.86 24.81
C PRO A 136 18.85 -5.52 26.25
N GLY A 137 17.55 -5.65 26.52
CA GLY A 137 16.99 -5.49 27.87
C GLY A 137 17.28 -6.69 28.77
N TRP A 138 17.43 -7.88 28.18
CA TRP A 138 17.78 -9.11 28.89
C TRP A 138 19.15 -9.62 28.44
N GLN A 139 19.97 -10.07 29.38
CA GLN A 139 21.33 -10.58 29.14
C GLN A 139 21.60 -11.81 30.00
N ARG A 140 22.41 -12.74 29.49
CA ARG A 140 22.85 -13.96 30.19
C ARG A 140 24.25 -13.75 30.78
N GLY A 141 24.50 -14.37 31.93
CA GLY A 141 25.76 -14.24 32.68
C GLY A 141 25.74 -13.10 33.68
N ASP A 142 26.91 -12.70 34.15
CA ASP A 142 27.12 -11.73 35.23
C ASP A 142 27.64 -10.35 34.76
N ARG A 143 28.11 -10.25 33.51
CA ARG A 143 28.60 -8.99 32.92
C ARG A 143 27.51 -8.23 32.18
N VAL A 144 27.39 -6.94 32.46
CA VAL A 144 26.52 -6.02 31.70
C VAL A 144 27.24 -5.60 30.43
N SER A 145 26.56 -5.67 29.29
CA SER A 145 26.98 -5.03 28.05
C SER A 145 25.97 -3.96 27.62
N LEU A 146 26.46 -2.79 27.23
CA LEU A 146 25.64 -1.70 26.68
C LEU A 146 25.81 -1.60 25.15
N THR A 147 26.17 -2.70 24.49
CA THR A 147 26.35 -2.78 23.04
C THR A 147 25.18 -3.49 22.37
N ASP A 148 24.78 -3.03 21.19
CA ASP A 148 23.85 -3.75 20.31
C ASP A 148 24.55 -4.96 19.66
N PRO A 149 24.14 -6.22 19.95
CA PRO A 149 24.75 -7.40 19.35
C PRO A 149 24.26 -7.70 17.94
N ARG A 150 23.23 -6.99 17.45
CA ARG A 150 22.67 -7.23 16.12
C ARG A 150 23.63 -6.70 15.06
N GLU A 151 23.71 -7.44 13.96
CA GLU A 151 24.50 -7.02 12.80
C GLU A 151 24.07 -5.61 12.35
N PRO A 152 25.02 -4.68 12.12
CA PRO A 152 24.72 -3.32 11.67
C PRO A 152 23.94 -3.26 10.36
N ALA A 153 23.20 -2.17 10.16
CA ALA A 153 22.63 -1.81 8.85
C ALA A 153 23.72 -1.20 7.92
N PRO A 154 23.47 -1.10 6.60
CA PRO A 154 24.39 -0.44 5.67
C PRO A 154 24.78 0.98 6.10
N SER A 155 23.81 1.80 6.53
CA SER A 155 24.10 3.05 7.25
C SER A 155 24.36 2.76 8.73
N LYS A 156 25.47 3.28 9.28
CA LYS A 156 25.86 3.04 10.68
C LYS A 156 24.88 3.65 11.68
N GLU A 157 24.26 4.75 11.30
CA GLU A 157 23.30 5.54 12.07
C GLU A 157 21.92 4.85 12.14
N GLU A 158 21.66 3.86 11.28
CA GLU A 158 20.39 3.14 11.26
C GLU A 158 20.34 2.08 12.37
N VAL A 159 19.31 2.19 13.22
CA VAL A 159 19.09 1.36 14.40
C VAL A 159 18.06 0.25 14.17
N GLY A 160 17.29 0.34 13.07
CA GLY A 160 16.35 -0.66 12.60
C GLY A 160 17.04 -1.89 12.03
N ARG A 161 17.69 -2.68 12.88
CA ARG A 161 18.53 -3.82 12.50
C ARG A 161 17.79 -5.16 12.44
N GLY A 162 16.52 -5.17 12.86
CA GLY A 162 15.70 -6.38 13.03
C GLY A 162 15.78 -6.93 14.45
N ALA A 163 15.15 -8.09 14.66
CA ALA A 163 15.12 -8.76 15.95
C ALA A 163 16.51 -9.27 16.40
N LEU A 164 16.64 -9.53 17.70
CA LEU A 164 17.78 -10.27 18.24
C LEU A 164 17.88 -11.67 17.61
N PRO A 165 19.11 -12.21 17.50
CA PRO A 165 19.31 -13.65 17.28
C PRO A 165 18.50 -14.48 18.28
N GLU A 166 17.84 -15.54 17.81
CA GLU A 166 16.92 -16.34 18.64
C GLU A 166 17.60 -16.95 19.89
N ASP A 167 18.90 -17.21 19.84
CA ASP A 167 19.65 -17.75 20.99
C ASP A 167 19.84 -16.73 22.13
N LEU A 168 19.72 -15.42 21.83
CA LEU A 168 19.71 -14.35 22.83
C LEU A 168 18.30 -14.09 23.36
N GLY A 169 17.29 -14.21 22.50
CA GLY A 169 15.89 -14.10 22.88
C GLY A 169 14.97 -13.79 21.71
N ARG A 170 13.66 -13.92 21.93
CA ARG A 170 12.64 -13.64 20.93
C ARG A 170 11.36 -13.09 21.57
N PHE A 171 10.78 -12.06 20.96
CA PHE A 171 9.42 -11.63 21.30
C PHE A 171 8.41 -12.62 20.71
N ALA A 172 7.51 -13.14 21.55
CA ALA A 172 6.59 -14.19 21.16
C ALA A 172 5.18 -13.65 20.94
N ALA A 173 4.62 -12.91 21.89
CA ALA A 173 3.26 -12.42 21.78
C ALA A 173 2.95 -11.25 22.73
N LEU A 174 1.87 -10.54 22.40
CA LEU A 174 1.13 -9.69 23.32
C LEU A 174 -0.23 -10.34 23.59
N ARG A 175 -0.52 -10.61 24.86
CA ARG A 175 -1.80 -11.19 25.30
C ARG A 175 -2.65 -10.12 25.96
N LEU A 176 -3.91 -10.06 25.57
CA LEU A 176 -4.94 -9.24 26.19
C LEU A 176 -5.62 -10.03 27.30
N THR A 177 -5.51 -9.54 28.52
CA THR A 177 -6.09 -10.16 29.72
C THR A 177 -7.09 -9.22 30.38
N SER A 178 -7.84 -9.72 31.36
CA SER A 178 -8.69 -8.87 32.21
C SER A 178 -7.91 -7.83 33.01
N GLU A 179 -6.59 -7.98 33.16
CA GLU A 179 -5.70 -7.03 33.84
C GLU A 179 -4.94 -6.10 32.87
N GLY A 180 -5.24 -6.14 31.57
CA GLY A 180 -4.54 -5.38 30.53
C GLY A 180 -3.60 -6.25 29.68
N ALA A 181 -2.62 -5.62 29.03
CA ALA A 181 -1.67 -6.29 28.14
C ALA A 181 -0.55 -7.01 28.92
N VAL A 182 -0.25 -8.24 28.51
CA VAL A 182 0.86 -9.04 29.01
C VAL A 182 1.81 -9.34 27.85
N LEU A 183 3.07 -8.99 28.03
CA LEU A 183 4.15 -9.26 27.08
C LEU A 183 4.70 -10.67 27.35
N GLU A 184 4.79 -11.47 26.30
CA GLU A 184 5.37 -12.81 26.34
C GLU A 184 6.57 -12.90 25.41
N TYR A 185 7.72 -13.30 25.96
CA TYR A 185 8.97 -13.40 25.20
C TYR A 185 9.95 -14.35 25.87
N THR A 186 11.10 -14.60 25.24
CA THR A 186 12.17 -15.44 25.79
C THR A 186 13.49 -14.70 25.86
N THR A 187 14.33 -15.07 26.83
CA THR A 187 15.77 -14.76 26.84
C THR A 187 16.54 -16.07 26.87
N GLY A 188 17.24 -16.37 25.76
CA GLY A 188 17.61 -17.73 25.40
C GLY A 188 16.39 -18.68 25.48
N ALA A 189 16.52 -19.75 26.26
CA ALA A 189 15.42 -20.70 26.49
C ALA A 189 14.47 -20.30 27.64
N THR A 190 14.77 -19.24 28.39
CA THR A 190 13.98 -18.84 29.57
C THR A 190 12.78 -18.03 29.13
N ARG A 191 11.56 -18.50 29.42
CA ARG A 191 10.33 -17.75 29.19
C ARG A 191 10.20 -16.59 30.18
N ILE A 192 9.79 -15.44 29.67
CA ILE A 192 9.44 -14.26 30.45
C ILE A 192 7.98 -13.90 30.17
N ARG A 193 7.23 -13.63 31.23
CA ARG A 193 5.95 -12.92 31.16
C ARG A 193 6.09 -11.62 31.92
N GLU A 194 5.66 -10.52 31.31
CA GLU A 194 5.74 -9.21 31.90
C GLU A 194 4.41 -8.46 31.76
N ALA A 195 3.91 -7.93 32.87
CA ALA A 195 2.80 -6.98 32.91
C ALA A 195 3.31 -5.66 33.49
N ILE A 196 3.11 -4.57 32.75
CA ILE A 196 3.45 -3.22 33.20
C ILE A 196 2.15 -2.50 33.49
N ARG A 197 2.06 -1.84 34.64
CA ARG A 197 0.85 -1.13 35.08
C ARG A 197 1.20 0.06 35.95
N SER A 198 0.26 0.98 36.11
CA SER A 198 0.36 2.04 37.12
C SER A 198 -0.51 1.70 38.33
N GLU A 199 0.01 2.00 39.52
CA GLU A 199 -0.69 1.92 40.79
C GLU A 199 -0.59 3.27 41.50
N VAL A 200 -1.53 3.59 42.39
CA VAL A 200 -1.48 4.81 43.20
C VAL A 200 -1.00 4.43 44.61
N VAL A 201 0.16 4.94 45.00
CA VAL A 201 0.75 4.71 46.32
C VAL A 201 0.96 6.06 46.99
N SER A 202 0.40 6.24 48.18
CA SER A 202 0.45 7.52 48.91
C SER A 202 0.02 8.73 48.05
N GLY A 203 -1.03 8.53 47.22
CA GLY A 203 -1.56 9.57 46.32
C GLY A 203 -0.69 9.89 45.11
N GLN A 204 0.39 9.14 44.86
CA GLN A 204 1.28 9.33 43.72
C GLN A 204 1.24 8.12 42.77
N PRO A 205 1.23 8.33 41.45
CA PRO A 205 1.38 7.24 40.49
C PRO A 205 2.76 6.59 40.60
N VAL A 206 2.76 5.26 40.64
CA VAL A 206 3.93 4.39 40.60
C VAL A 206 3.76 3.42 39.44
N ILE A 207 4.76 3.30 38.57
CA ILE A 207 4.77 2.27 37.54
C ILE A 207 5.34 0.99 38.16
N VAL A 208 4.62 -0.12 38.01
CA VAL A 208 5.03 -1.42 38.53
C VAL A 208 5.15 -2.40 37.36
N ARG A 209 6.37 -2.91 37.16
CA ARG A 209 6.66 -3.97 36.19
C ARG A 209 6.62 -5.29 36.93
N HIS A 210 5.60 -6.10 36.70
CA HIS A 210 5.48 -7.45 37.28
C HIS A 210 6.05 -8.47 36.31
N LEU A 211 6.98 -9.28 36.80
CA LEU A 211 7.69 -10.25 36.00
C LEU A 211 7.53 -11.65 36.57
N GLU A 212 7.28 -12.59 35.67
CA GLU A 212 7.46 -14.01 35.91
C GLU A 212 8.55 -14.52 34.97
N VAL A 213 9.63 -15.01 35.56
CA VAL A 213 10.82 -15.54 34.88
C VAL A 213 10.83 -17.04 35.06
N GLY A 214 10.87 -17.80 33.97
CA GLY A 214 10.97 -19.26 34.02
C GLY A 214 12.29 -19.75 34.62
N PRO A 215 12.48 -21.08 34.73
CA PRO A 215 13.77 -21.67 35.09
C PRO A 215 14.89 -21.21 34.15
N ALA A 216 16.09 -20.98 34.71
CA ALA A 216 17.26 -20.51 33.99
C ALA A 216 18.51 -21.23 34.49
N GLU A 217 19.30 -21.80 33.58
CA GLU A 217 20.53 -22.54 33.92
C GLU A 217 21.73 -21.62 34.20
N THR A 218 21.66 -20.37 33.74
CA THR A 218 22.68 -19.34 33.95
C THR A 218 22.07 -18.13 34.63
N ASP A 219 22.92 -17.31 35.24
CA ASP A 219 22.51 -16.00 35.75
C ASP A 219 21.91 -15.16 34.61
N LEU A 220 20.90 -14.36 34.96
CA LEU A 220 20.21 -13.44 34.08
C LEU A 220 20.32 -12.02 34.62
N GLN A 221 20.31 -11.06 33.70
CA GLN A 221 20.30 -9.63 33.98
C GLN A 221 19.17 -8.98 33.21
N LEU A 222 18.37 -8.17 33.90
CA LEU A 222 17.38 -7.29 33.31
C LEU A 222 17.88 -5.84 33.45
N ILE A 223 18.22 -5.24 32.32
CA ILE A 223 18.60 -3.84 32.23
C ILE A 223 17.34 -2.98 32.30
N LEU A 224 17.24 -2.15 33.34
CA LEU A 224 16.13 -1.22 33.49
C LEU A 224 16.38 0.08 32.73
N GLY A 225 17.65 0.43 32.48
CA GLY A 225 18.04 1.67 31.80
C GLY A 225 18.47 2.77 32.76
N ARG A 226 18.59 3.99 32.25
CA ARG A 226 18.94 5.19 33.02
C ARG A 226 17.67 5.86 33.52
N LYS A 227 17.71 6.35 34.75
CA LYS A 227 16.59 7.04 35.39
C LYS A 227 16.83 8.55 35.47
N ALA A 228 15.78 9.34 35.40
CA ALA A 228 15.84 10.75 35.74
C ALA A 228 16.24 10.92 37.23
N THR A 229 16.88 12.05 37.58
CA THR A 229 17.51 12.24 38.90
C THR A 229 16.56 11.98 40.07
N ALA A 230 15.33 12.50 40.00
CA ALA A 230 14.34 12.38 41.07
C ALA A 230 13.72 10.97 41.19
N VAL A 231 13.81 10.14 40.15
CA VAL A 231 13.12 8.85 40.09
C VAL A 231 13.74 7.85 41.05
N SER A 232 12.90 7.10 41.76
CA SER A 232 13.31 6.01 42.64
C SER A 232 12.89 4.66 42.08
N LEU A 233 13.67 3.63 42.39
CA LEU A 233 13.45 2.26 41.95
C LEU A 233 13.49 1.35 43.17
N ALA A 234 12.53 0.43 43.29
CA ALA A 234 12.53 -0.61 44.31
C ALA A 234 12.24 -1.97 43.70
N LEU A 235 12.90 -3.00 44.24
CA LEU A 235 12.59 -4.39 43.93
C LEU A 235 11.56 -4.90 44.93
N VAL A 236 10.49 -5.49 44.42
CA VAL A 236 9.33 -5.94 45.19
C VAL A 236 9.17 -7.45 45.03
N GLY A 237 9.03 -8.17 46.14
CA GLY A 237 8.79 -9.61 46.16
C GLY A 237 7.31 -9.97 46.29
N PRO A 238 6.93 -11.25 46.13
CA PRO A 238 5.60 -11.72 46.46
C PRO A 238 5.27 -11.50 47.95
N ARG A 239 3.98 -11.48 48.30
CA ARG A 239 3.55 -11.30 49.70
C ARG A 239 4.22 -12.35 50.60
N GLY A 240 4.94 -11.89 51.63
CA GLY A 240 5.64 -12.74 52.60
C GLY A 240 6.98 -13.32 52.13
N HIS A 241 7.42 -13.05 50.90
CA HIS A 241 8.67 -13.58 50.35
C HIS A 241 9.51 -12.48 49.69
N PRO A 242 10.75 -12.22 50.16
CA PRO A 242 11.61 -11.26 49.50
C PRO A 242 11.95 -11.71 48.07
N ALA A 243 12.15 -10.76 47.17
CA ALA A 243 12.61 -11.08 45.83
C ALA A 243 14.02 -11.71 45.92
N SER A 244 14.20 -12.90 45.33
CA SER A 244 15.52 -13.53 45.25
C SER A 244 16.45 -12.87 44.21
N ALA A 245 15.96 -11.87 43.49
CA ALA A 245 16.75 -11.03 42.60
C ALA A 245 17.36 -9.85 43.38
N ARG A 246 18.34 -9.16 42.80
CA ARG A 246 18.95 -7.96 43.40
C ARG A 246 18.95 -6.79 42.44
N LEU A 247 18.47 -5.64 42.89
CA LEU A 247 18.61 -4.37 42.17
C LEU A 247 20.00 -3.78 42.44
N THR A 248 20.74 -3.51 41.37
CA THR A 248 22.11 -2.99 41.39
C THR A 248 22.25 -1.88 40.35
N ALA A 249 23.44 -1.28 40.23
CA ALA A 249 23.77 -0.33 39.18
C ALA A 249 25.08 -0.72 38.51
N GLU A 250 25.16 -0.52 37.21
CA GLU A 250 26.40 -0.55 36.41
C GLU A 250 26.63 0.88 35.90
N GLY A 251 27.53 1.62 36.56
CA GLY A 251 27.62 3.06 36.36
C GLY A 251 26.29 3.76 36.69
N ASP A 252 25.69 4.42 35.71
CA ASP A 252 24.41 5.12 35.83
C ASP A 252 23.18 4.30 35.36
N VAL A 253 23.40 3.04 34.99
CA VAL A 253 22.36 2.14 34.49
C VAL A 253 21.86 1.22 35.61
N ALA A 254 20.55 1.20 35.85
CA ALA A 254 19.95 0.31 36.83
C ALA A 254 19.76 -1.11 36.25
N VAL A 255 20.10 -2.13 37.05
CA VAL A 255 20.11 -3.54 36.62
C VAL A 255 19.55 -4.44 37.71
N VAL A 256 18.60 -5.32 37.34
CA VAL A 256 18.15 -6.42 38.19
C VAL A 256 18.95 -7.68 37.86
N ARG A 257 19.63 -8.24 38.85
CA ARG A 257 20.44 -9.47 38.74
C ARG A 257 19.67 -10.64 39.32
N ILE A 258 19.54 -11.71 38.55
CA ILE A 258 18.74 -12.90 38.87
C ILE A 258 19.66 -14.12 38.77
N PRO A 259 19.97 -14.79 39.90
CA PRO A 259 20.78 -16.00 39.89
C PRO A 259 20.11 -17.15 39.12
N ALA A 260 20.94 -18.04 38.56
CA ALA A 260 20.49 -19.31 37.99
C ALA A 260 19.60 -20.10 38.97
N ARG A 261 18.54 -20.72 38.45
CA ARG A 261 17.50 -21.38 39.25
C ARG A 261 16.69 -22.40 38.48
N ARG A 262 16.24 -23.45 39.17
CA ARG A 262 15.41 -24.53 38.59
C ARG A 262 13.90 -24.29 38.65
N ALA A 263 13.43 -23.34 39.47
CA ALA A 263 12.02 -22.98 39.60
C ALA A 263 11.78 -21.59 39.02
N SER A 264 10.55 -21.28 38.60
CA SER A 264 10.19 -19.93 38.18
C SER A 264 10.36 -18.90 39.31
N LEU A 265 10.62 -17.64 38.96
CA LEU A 265 10.69 -16.49 39.86
C LEU A 265 9.60 -15.49 39.53
N THR A 266 8.89 -15.02 40.54
CA THR A 266 8.04 -13.84 40.45
C THR A 266 8.64 -12.69 41.24
N PHE A 267 8.77 -11.53 40.62
CA PHE A 267 9.16 -10.29 41.28
C PHE A 267 8.53 -9.09 40.56
N ALA A 268 8.64 -7.90 41.13
CA ALA A 268 8.28 -6.67 40.46
C ALA A 268 9.33 -5.58 40.65
N VAL A 269 9.37 -4.64 39.71
CA VAL A 269 10.16 -3.41 39.81
C VAL A 269 9.18 -2.24 39.91
N ALA A 270 9.20 -1.55 41.04
CA ALA A 270 8.40 -0.35 41.27
C ALA A 270 9.24 0.90 40.94
N ILE A 271 8.66 1.81 40.16
CA ILE A 271 9.29 3.04 39.68
C ILE A 271 8.40 4.22 40.09
N ALA A 272 8.92 5.08 40.96
CA ALA A 272 8.22 6.28 41.40
C ALA A 272 8.94 7.55 40.94
N SER A 273 8.18 8.63 40.71
CA SER A 273 8.70 9.91 40.24
C SER A 273 9.61 10.63 41.24
N SER A 274 9.57 10.25 42.52
CA SER A 274 10.36 10.82 43.60
C SER A 274 10.84 9.76 44.61
N ALA A 275 11.90 10.06 45.36
CA ALA A 275 12.44 9.19 46.40
C ALA A 275 11.61 9.13 47.69
N GLY A 276 10.60 10.00 47.84
CA GLY A 276 9.76 10.07 49.04
C GLY A 276 8.53 9.15 49.03
N VAL A 277 8.31 8.38 47.96
CA VAL A 277 7.16 7.45 47.88
C VAL A 277 7.52 6.14 48.57
N ASP A 278 6.74 5.73 49.57
CA ASP A 278 6.92 4.45 50.25
C ASP A 278 6.40 3.28 49.40
N LEU A 279 7.31 2.54 48.80
CA LEU A 279 7.03 1.41 47.92
C LEU A 279 6.86 0.08 48.67
N SER A 280 6.95 0.05 50.00
CA SER A 280 6.92 -1.17 50.81
C SER A 280 5.56 -1.88 50.82
N SER A 281 4.48 -1.16 50.51
CA SER A 281 3.12 -1.69 50.45
C SER A 281 2.83 -2.53 49.19
N LEU A 282 3.66 -2.38 48.15
CA LEU A 282 3.49 -3.09 46.89
C LEU A 282 3.86 -4.57 47.03
N THR A 283 3.23 -5.42 46.21
CA THR A 283 3.55 -6.85 46.16
C THR A 283 3.65 -7.33 44.72
N ALA A 284 4.61 -8.20 44.45
CA ALA A 284 4.72 -8.86 43.15
C ALA A 284 3.65 -9.93 43.01
N ARG A 285 3.09 -10.05 41.81
CA ARG A 285 2.12 -11.07 41.41
C ARG A 285 2.48 -11.56 40.01
N PRO A 286 2.28 -12.85 39.71
CA PRO A 286 2.49 -13.36 38.35
C PRO A 286 1.54 -12.63 37.38
N PRO A 287 1.99 -12.28 36.15
CA PRO A 287 1.11 -11.76 35.12
C PRO A 287 -0.05 -12.70 34.79
N ALA A 288 -1.22 -12.13 34.57
CA ALA A 288 -2.43 -12.88 34.20
C ALA A 288 -2.23 -13.63 32.87
N THR A 289 -2.96 -14.74 32.70
CA THR A 289 -2.97 -15.54 31.47
C THR A 289 -4.36 -15.79 30.93
N ALA A 290 -5.39 -15.58 31.75
CA ALA A 290 -6.76 -15.65 31.31
C ALA A 290 -7.00 -14.59 30.24
N PRO A 291 -7.60 -14.96 29.09
CA PRO A 291 -7.94 -14.01 28.06
C PRO A 291 -8.93 -12.97 28.61
N ALA A 292 -8.86 -11.76 28.07
CA ALA A 292 -9.83 -10.73 28.40
C ALA A 292 -11.24 -11.17 27.98
N GLY A 293 -12.25 -10.59 28.64
CA GLY A 293 -13.60 -10.65 28.09
C GLY A 293 -13.74 -9.74 26.88
N ARG A 294 -14.76 -10.02 26.08
CA ARG A 294 -15.17 -9.28 24.90
C ARG A 294 -15.34 -7.78 25.15
N ARG A 295 -14.79 -6.93 24.27
CA ARG A 295 -14.83 -5.45 24.34
C ARG A 295 -15.83 -4.84 23.35
N TRP A 296 -15.94 -5.42 22.18
CA TRP A 296 -16.74 -5.00 21.03
C TRP A 296 -17.99 -5.87 20.88
N TRP A 297 -19.01 -5.51 21.66
CA TRP A 297 -20.31 -6.16 21.68
C TRP A 297 -21.19 -5.81 20.48
N HIS A 298 -20.98 -4.63 19.88
CA HIS A 298 -21.81 -4.12 18.80
C HIS A 298 -21.42 -4.73 17.45
N GLU A 299 -22.43 -5.03 16.66
CA GLU A 299 -22.28 -5.22 15.22
C GLU A 299 -22.82 -4.00 14.49
N VAL A 300 -22.17 -3.62 13.40
CA VAL A 300 -22.59 -2.50 12.56
C VAL A 300 -23.22 -3.08 11.28
N PRO A 301 -24.55 -2.95 11.10
CA PRO A 301 -25.20 -3.37 9.87
C PRO A 301 -24.96 -2.33 8.76
N THR A 302 -24.65 -2.81 7.56
CA THR A 302 -24.54 -2.00 6.34
C THR A 302 -25.16 -2.75 5.16
N SER A 303 -25.02 -2.21 3.95
CA SER A 303 -25.57 -2.82 2.73
C SER A 303 -24.55 -2.96 1.59
N LEU A 304 -24.87 -3.88 0.68
CA LEU A 304 -24.27 -3.99 -0.63
C LEU A 304 -25.29 -3.51 -1.67
N THR A 305 -24.90 -2.50 -2.45
CA THR A 305 -25.67 -1.98 -3.58
C THR A 305 -25.19 -2.62 -4.89
N VAL A 306 -26.05 -3.42 -5.50
CA VAL A 306 -25.76 -4.10 -6.77
C VAL A 306 -25.83 -3.11 -7.94
N SER A 307 -24.83 -3.14 -8.82
CA SER A 307 -24.82 -2.31 -10.02
C SER A 307 -25.87 -2.76 -11.04
N GLY A 308 -26.65 -1.80 -11.55
CA GLY A 308 -27.63 -2.00 -12.63
C GLY A 308 -27.05 -1.92 -14.05
N ASN A 309 -25.74 -1.78 -14.21
CA ASN A 309 -25.09 -1.71 -15.52
C ASN A 309 -25.14 -3.10 -16.22
N ALA A 310 -25.29 -3.10 -17.55
CA ALA A 310 -25.34 -4.31 -18.37
C ALA A 310 -23.98 -4.77 -18.93
N ALA A 311 -22.88 -4.07 -18.60
CA ALA A 311 -21.53 -4.47 -19.00
C ALA A 311 -21.16 -5.88 -18.49
N ALA A 312 -20.22 -6.54 -19.16
CA ALA A 312 -19.77 -7.87 -18.75
C ALA A 312 -19.20 -7.89 -17.33
N TYR A 313 -18.45 -6.85 -16.95
CA TYR A 313 -17.91 -6.67 -15.61
C TYR A 313 -18.47 -5.38 -15.01
N VAL A 314 -19.07 -5.52 -13.83
CA VAL A 314 -19.65 -4.40 -13.08
C VAL A 314 -19.07 -4.36 -11.68
N VAL A 315 -19.10 -3.19 -11.05
CA VAL A 315 -18.64 -3.00 -9.67
C VAL A 315 -19.87 -2.70 -8.81
N ASP A 316 -20.22 -3.65 -7.93
CA ASP A 316 -21.18 -3.44 -6.86
C ASP A 316 -20.50 -2.65 -5.71
N HIS A 317 -21.25 -1.81 -5.00
CA HIS A 317 -20.72 -0.97 -3.92
C HIS A 317 -21.03 -1.59 -2.55
N LEU A 318 -20.04 -1.66 -1.65
CA LEU A 318 -20.24 -2.10 -0.27
C LEU A 318 -20.08 -0.92 0.68
N ASP A 319 -21.10 -0.66 1.47
CA ASP A 319 -21.08 0.38 2.48
C ASP A 319 -20.15 -0.01 3.63
N LEU A 320 -19.23 0.90 3.97
CA LEU A 320 -18.34 0.77 5.11
C LEU A 320 -19.12 0.97 6.43
N PRO A 321 -18.67 0.40 7.57
CA PRO A 321 -19.27 0.62 8.88
C PRO A 321 -18.94 2.02 9.42
N ASP A 322 -19.47 3.05 8.76
CA ASP A 322 -19.31 4.46 9.10
C ASP A 322 -20.68 5.18 8.96
N PRO A 323 -21.26 5.74 10.05
CA PRO A 323 -20.72 5.82 11.40
C PRO A 323 -20.64 4.47 12.13
N ASN A 324 -19.75 4.37 13.11
CA ASN A 324 -19.66 3.24 14.05
C ASN A 324 -19.63 3.71 15.51
N PRO A 325 -19.96 2.84 16.50
CA PRO A 325 -20.00 3.19 17.92
C PRO A 325 -18.69 3.74 18.50
N TRP A 326 -17.55 3.45 17.88
CA TRP A 326 -16.23 3.86 18.32
C TRP A 326 -15.76 5.15 17.66
N GLN A 327 -16.56 5.70 16.73
CA GLN A 327 -16.23 6.88 15.94
C GLN A 327 -14.88 6.75 15.23
N ARG A 328 -14.46 5.52 14.89
CA ARG A 328 -13.18 5.25 14.22
C ARG A 328 -13.33 5.43 12.72
N ALA A 329 -12.35 6.07 12.08
CA ALA A 329 -12.29 6.10 10.63
C ALA A 329 -12.07 4.67 10.09
N VAL A 330 -12.77 4.33 9.01
CA VAL A 330 -12.66 3.02 8.37
C VAL A 330 -12.05 3.21 6.99
N ARG A 331 -10.74 2.97 6.88
CA ARG A 331 -9.99 3.09 5.62
C ARG A 331 -9.37 1.75 5.26
N PRO A 332 -10.11 0.89 4.54
CA PRO A 332 -9.67 -0.45 4.19
C PRO A 332 -8.41 -0.43 3.34
N SER A 333 -7.35 -1.06 3.81
CA SER A 333 -6.12 -1.28 3.05
C SER A 333 -6.20 -2.58 2.24
N ASP A 334 -6.76 -3.64 2.80
CA ASP A 334 -6.84 -4.98 2.17
C ASP A 334 -8.05 -5.77 2.69
N ILE A 335 -8.48 -6.76 1.90
CA ILE A 335 -9.54 -7.72 2.22
C ILE A 335 -9.12 -9.13 1.78
N GLN A 336 -9.27 -10.09 2.67
CA GLN A 336 -9.13 -11.53 2.40
C GLN A 336 -10.32 -12.29 2.96
N PHE A 337 -10.47 -13.57 2.65
CA PHE A 337 -11.66 -14.34 3.04
C PHE A 337 -11.30 -15.61 3.81
N LEU A 338 -12.10 -15.90 4.84
CA LEU A 338 -12.18 -17.22 5.45
C LEU A 338 -12.94 -18.18 4.52
N ARG A 339 -12.83 -19.49 4.77
CA ARG A 339 -13.49 -20.53 3.96
C ARG A 339 -15.01 -20.39 3.86
N ASP A 340 -15.65 -19.82 4.88
CA ASP A 340 -17.09 -19.57 4.93
C ASP A 340 -17.54 -18.31 4.18
N GLY A 341 -16.60 -17.59 3.54
CA GLY A 341 -16.88 -16.36 2.81
C GLY A 341 -16.97 -15.12 3.70
N THR A 342 -16.66 -15.21 5.00
CA THR A 342 -16.45 -14.05 5.87
C THR A 342 -15.24 -13.27 5.40
N GLY A 343 -15.43 -11.99 5.08
CA GLY A 343 -14.34 -11.08 4.75
C GLY A 343 -13.59 -10.64 6.01
N VAL A 344 -12.27 -10.61 5.94
CA VAL A 344 -11.37 -10.05 6.94
C VAL A 344 -10.72 -8.82 6.33
N VAL A 345 -11.08 -7.66 6.85
CA VAL A 345 -10.68 -6.34 6.33
C VAL A 345 -9.72 -5.68 7.30
N VAL A 346 -8.55 -5.28 6.82
CA VAL A 346 -7.59 -4.51 7.62
C VAL A 346 -7.61 -3.04 7.21
N THR A 347 -7.50 -2.13 8.17
CA THR A 347 -7.46 -0.68 7.92
C THR A 347 -6.08 -0.11 8.20
N ILE A 348 -5.66 0.92 7.46
CA ILE A 348 -4.41 1.64 7.74
C ILE A 348 -4.39 2.23 9.16
N ASP A 349 -5.57 2.50 9.73
CA ASP A 349 -5.78 2.98 11.10
C ASP A 349 -5.39 1.96 12.19
N GLY A 350 -5.11 0.71 11.82
CA GLY A 350 -4.61 -0.32 12.73
C GLY A 350 -5.66 -1.31 13.21
N ASP A 351 -6.85 -1.33 12.59
CA ASP A 351 -7.96 -2.20 12.96
C ASP A 351 -8.13 -3.38 11.99
N VAL A 352 -8.66 -4.49 12.51
CA VAL A 352 -9.14 -5.62 11.72
C VAL A 352 -10.62 -5.83 11.96
N TRP A 353 -11.40 -5.96 10.90
CA TRP A 353 -12.85 -6.14 10.91
C TRP A 353 -13.25 -7.44 10.23
N LEU A 354 -14.25 -8.12 10.78
CA LEU A 354 -14.94 -9.25 10.16
C LEU A 354 -16.21 -8.73 9.48
N MET A 355 -16.36 -9.04 8.20
CA MET A 355 -17.48 -8.67 7.34
C MET A 355 -18.24 -9.92 6.91
N ARG A 356 -19.52 -10.04 7.30
CA ARG A 356 -20.38 -11.18 6.98
C ARG A 356 -21.56 -10.76 6.08
N GLY A 357 -22.11 -11.71 5.33
CA GLY A 357 -23.32 -11.51 4.51
C GLY A 357 -23.10 -10.93 3.12
N ALA A 358 -21.90 -10.46 2.77
CA ALA A 358 -21.63 -9.81 1.48
C ALA A 358 -21.88 -10.71 0.25
N HIS A 359 -21.76 -12.03 0.40
CA HIS A 359 -22.03 -13.02 -0.63
C HIS A 359 -23.50 -13.47 -0.67
N GLU A 360 -24.32 -13.11 0.32
CA GLU A 360 -25.70 -13.57 0.46
C GLU A 360 -26.68 -12.80 -0.44
N ALA A 361 -27.77 -13.47 -0.82
CA ALA A 361 -28.86 -12.84 -1.54
C ALA A 361 -29.64 -11.90 -0.61
N GLY A 362 -29.69 -10.60 -0.94
CA GLY A 362 -30.39 -9.58 -0.15
C GLY A 362 -29.52 -8.38 0.25
N GLY A 363 -28.19 -8.49 0.09
CA GLY A 363 -27.28 -7.36 0.23
C GLY A 363 -27.13 -6.82 1.64
N SER A 364 -27.54 -7.55 2.69
CA SER A 364 -27.28 -7.16 4.08
C SER A 364 -25.87 -7.56 4.48
N VAL A 365 -25.10 -6.61 5.02
CA VAL A 365 -23.72 -6.83 5.46
C VAL A 365 -23.61 -6.52 6.95
N ARG A 366 -22.87 -7.34 7.69
CA ARG A 366 -22.69 -7.19 9.14
C ARG A 366 -21.21 -7.13 9.47
N TRP A 367 -20.82 -6.07 10.18
CA TRP A 367 -19.44 -5.80 10.55
C TRP A 367 -19.20 -5.95 12.03
N ARG A 368 -18.03 -6.48 12.39
CA ARG A 368 -17.56 -6.57 13.78
C ARG A 368 -16.06 -6.35 13.84
N ARG A 369 -15.57 -5.58 14.82
CA ARG A 369 -14.13 -5.45 15.09
C ARG A 369 -13.59 -6.77 15.66
N PHE A 370 -12.38 -7.12 15.25
CA PHE A 370 -11.66 -8.33 15.66
C PHE A 370 -10.34 -8.03 16.33
N ALA A 371 -9.60 -7.02 15.86
CA ALA A 371 -8.35 -6.57 16.49
C ALA A 371 -8.14 -5.06 16.28
N SER A 372 -7.25 -4.48 17.09
CA SER A 372 -6.81 -3.08 16.99
C SER A 372 -5.34 -2.93 17.42
N GLY A 373 -4.80 -1.73 17.33
CA GLY A 373 -3.46 -1.37 17.82
C GLY A 373 -2.30 -1.72 16.88
N LEU A 374 -2.58 -2.09 15.62
CA LEU A 374 -1.53 -2.38 14.63
C LEU A 374 -0.91 -1.10 14.06
N HIS A 375 0.33 -1.19 13.57
CA HIS A 375 1.13 -0.04 13.12
C HIS A 375 1.11 0.11 11.59
N GLU A 376 0.13 0.88 11.10
CA GLU A 376 -0.04 1.17 9.66
C GLU A 376 -0.08 -0.10 8.80
N PRO A 377 -0.93 -1.10 9.11
CA PRO A 377 -0.99 -2.30 8.30
C PRO A 377 -1.59 -2.00 6.92
N MET A 378 -0.92 -2.48 5.88
CA MET A 378 -1.34 -2.27 4.49
C MET A 378 -1.92 -3.53 3.85
N SER A 379 -1.74 -4.69 4.47
CA SER A 379 -2.16 -5.97 3.90
C SER A 379 -2.41 -7.05 4.95
N ILE A 380 -3.20 -8.03 4.55
CA ILE A 380 -3.57 -9.18 5.37
C ILE A 380 -3.48 -10.46 4.55
N ALA A 381 -3.26 -11.59 5.20
CA ALA A 381 -3.26 -12.91 4.59
C ALA A 381 -4.01 -13.92 5.47
N ILE A 382 -4.66 -14.89 4.83
CA ILE A 382 -5.33 -16.00 5.50
C ILE A 382 -4.57 -17.29 5.18
N ARG A 383 -4.26 -18.07 6.20
CA ARG A 383 -3.70 -19.43 6.07
C ARG A 383 -4.45 -20.33 7.03
N ASP A 384 -5.15 -21.33 6.50
CA ASP A 384 -5.94 -22.28 7.29
C ASP A 384 -6.96 -21.62 8.23
N ASP A 385 -7.71 -20.63 7.71
CA ASP A 385 -8.65 -19.78 8.45
C ASP A 385 -8.03 -18.94 9.58
N GLU A 386 -6.70 -18.89 9.66
CA GLU A 386 -6.00 -18.03 10.59
C GLU A 386 -5.62 -16.70 9.97
N ILE A 387 -5.70 -15.64 10.77
CA ILE A 387 -5.57 -14.26 10.33
C ILE A 387 -4.14 -13.76 10.56
N PHE A 388 -3.47 -13.35 9.48
CA PHE A 388 -2.13 -12.78 9.52
C PHE A 388 -2.13 -11.33 9.04
N ALA A 389 -1.76 -10.38 9.90
CA ALA A 389 -1.69 -8.96 9.56
C ALA A 389 -0.24 -8.49 9.45
N PHE A 390 0.11 -7.84 8.34
CA PHE A 390 1.45 -7.30 8.13
C PHE A 390 1.47 -5.79 8.41
N ASP A 391 2.28 -5.39 9.38
CA ASP A 391 2.46 -4.01 9.80
C ASP A 391 3.97 -3.67 9.95
N ARG A 392 4.31 -2.46 10.40
CA ARG A 392 5.73 -2.07 10.57
C ARG A 392 6.46 -2.83 11.69
N ASN A 393 5.75 -3.44 12.64
CA ASN A 393 6.34 -4.29 13.68
C ASN A 393 6.65 -5.71 13.21
N GLY A 394 5.91 -6.23 12.23
CA GLY A 394 6.15 -7.56 11.68
C GLY A 394 4.90 -8.19 11.11
N LEU A 395 4.94 -9.51 10.94
CA LEU A 395 3.78 -10.33 10.60
C LEU A 395 3.18 -10.89 11.88
N TRP A 396 2.00 -10.38 12.24
CA TRP A 396 1.22 -10.82 13.39
C TRP A 396 0.28 -11.95 13.01
N ARG A 397 0.15 -12.98 13.85
CA ARG A 397 -0.97 -13.92 13.83
C ARG A 397 -1.94 -13.53 14.92
N LEU A 398 -3.16 -13.19 14.52
CA LEU A 398 -4.20 -12.69 15.41
C LEU A 398 -5.14 -13.84 15.77
N ARG A 399 -5.24 -14.15 17.06
CA ARG A 399 -5.95 -15.34 17.54
C ARG A 399 -6.98 -14.98 18.59
N ASP A 400 -8.19 -15.47 18.36
CA ASP A 400 -9.24 -15.61 19.35
C ASP A 400 -9.07 -16.97 20.02
N THR A 401 -8.65 -16.99 21.28
CA THR A 401 -8.40 -18.20 22.05
C THR A 401 -9.54 -18.59 22.98
N ASN A 402 -10.55 -17.72 23.13
CA ASN A 402 -11.71 -17.94 24.00
C ASN A 402 -13.03 -18.11 23.22
N GLY A 403 -13.03 -17.87 21.90
CA GLY A 403 -14.16 -18.01 20.99
C GLY A 403 -15.18 -16.88 21.07
N ASP A 404 -14.83 -15.70 21.61
CA ASP A 404 -15.77 -14.58 21.77
C ASP A 404 -15.90 -13.67 20.52
N GLY A 405 -15.08 -13.93 19.50
CA GLY A 405 -15.03 -13.19 18.24
C GLY A 405 -14.05 -12.02 18.24
N GLU A 406 -13.11 -11.95 19.20
CA GLU A 406 -12.03 -10.96 19.27
C GLU A 406 -10.66 -11.61 19.44
N ALA A 407 -9.62 -11.00 18.88
CA ALA A 407 -8.26 -11.45 19.11
C ALA A 407 -7.81 -11.08 20.54
N ASP A 408 -7.61 -12.07 21.40
CA ASP A 408 -6.97 -11.88 22.71
C ASP A 408 -5.45 -12.16 22.66
N LEU A 409 -4.96 -12.75 21.58
CA LEU A 409 -3.54 -13.06 21.41
C LEU A 409 -3.01 -12.52 20.09
N HIS A 410 -2.10 -11.56 20.19
CA HIS A 410 -1.33 -11.01 19.08
C HIS A 410 0.03 -11.69 19.07
N GLU A 411 0.16 -12.78 18.33
CA GLU A 411 1.39 -13.57 18.24
C GLU A 411 2.31 -12.97 17.18
N MET A 412 3.57 -12.70 17.53
CA MET A 412 4.61 -12.27 16.60
C MET A 412 5.08 -13.48 15.79
N PHE A 413 4.35 -13.78 14.72
CA PHE A 413 4.66 -14.91 13.86
C PHE A 413 6.01 -14.73 13.16
N SER A 414 6.29 -13.53 12.63
CA SER A 414 7.61 -13.21 12.07
C SER A 414 8.01 -11.75 12.20
N ASN A 415 9.21 -11.55 12.75
CA ASN A 415 10.00 -10.32 12.69
C ASN A 415 11.40 -10.59 12.15
N ALA A 416 11.59 -11.66 11.35
CA ALA A 416 12.88 -12.13 10.83
C ALA A 416 13.54 -11.20 9.78
N PHE A 417 13.08 -9.96 9.67
CA PHE A 417 13.54 -8.94 8.74
C PHE A 417 13.59 -7.59 9.46
N ALA A 418 14.58 -6.77 9.09
CA ALA A 418 14.74 -5.41 9.60
C ALA A 418 13.60 -4.46 9.18
N GLN A 419 13.30 -3.49 10.04
CA GLN A 419 12.46 -2.31 9.75
C GLN A 419 13.16 -1.06 10.26
N THR A 420 13.29 -0.05 9.41
CA THR A 420 13.81 1.28 9.76
C THR A 420 12.71 2.18 10.32
N ALA A 421 13.13 3.26 10.97
CA ALA A 421 12.21 4.32 11.37
C ALA A 421 11.82 5.26 10.19
N ASP A 422 12.34 5.06 8.98
CA ASP A 422 11.98 5.88 7.82
C ASP A 422 10.49 5.75 7.51
N LEU A 423 9.81 6.90 7.43
CA LEU A 423 8.37 7.02 7.21
C LEU A 423 7.95 6.64 5.77
N ARG A 424 8.88 6.19 4.93
CA ARG A 424 8.63 5.70 3.57
C ARG A 424 8.87 4.21 3.35
N GLU A 425 9.30 3.51 4.40
CA GLU A 425 9.40 2.06 4.37
C GLU A 425 8.08 1.43 4.85
N PHE A 426 7.05 1.52 3.99
CA PHE A 426 5.75 0.93 4.24
C PHE A 426 5.82 -0.61 4.26
N PRO A 427 5.01 -1.28 5.09
CA PRO A 427 4.83 -2.73 5.07
C PRO A 427 3.87 -3.11 3.93
N SER A 428 4.28 -2.83 2.70
CA SER A 428 3.40 -2.73 1.53
C SER A 428 2.44 -3.90 1.35
N GLN A 429 2.94 -5.13 1.27
CA GLN A 429 2.09 -6.32 1.05
C GLN A 429 2.61 -7.60 1.69
N VAL A 430 1.69 -8.50 2.05
CA VAL A 430 1.91 -9.91 2.37
C VAL A 430 1.00 -10.80 1.53
N ARG A 431 1.54 -11.89 0.97
CA ARG A 431 0.79 -12.92 0.22
C ARG A 431 1.27 -14.32 0.60
N LEU A 432 0.34 -15.27 0.63
CA LEU A 432 0.62 -16.67 0.92
C LEU A 432 1.16 -17.37 -0.34
N GLY A 433 2.23 -18.14 -0.17
CA GLY A 433 2.78 -19.05 -1.17
C GLY A 433 2.24 -20.48 -1.03
N PRO A 434 2.40 -21.32 -2.08
CA PRO A 434 1.83 -22.67 -2.13
C PRO A 434 2.35 -23.64 -1.06
N ALA A 435 3.55 -23.41 -0.51
CA ALA A 435 4.15 -24.27 0.53
C ALA A 435 3.90 -23.73 1.95
N GLY A 436 2.94 -22.80 2.10
CA GLY A 436 2.61 -22.18 3.39
C GLY A 436 3.58 -21.09 3.83
N GLU A 437 4.57 -20.76 3.00
CA GLU A 437 5.47 -19.62 3.17
C GLU A 437 4.76 -18.30 2.88
N PHE A 438 5.24 -17.19 3.41
CA PHE A 438 4.72 -15.86 3.07
C PHE A 438 5.72 -15.12 2.19
N VAL A 439 5.23 -14.28 1.28
CA VAL A 439 6.05 -13.31 0.56
C VAL A 439 5.60 -11.92 0.99
N ILE A 440 6.55 -11.08 1.38
CA ILE A 440 6.33 -9.69 1.80
C ILE A 440 7.05 -8.71 0.88
N SER A 441 6.51 -7.50 0.72
CA SER A 441 7.20 -6.39 0.06
C SER A 441 7.29 -5.16 0.97
N LYS A 442 8.39 -4.42 0.85
CA LYS A 442 8.69 -3.26 1.70
C LYS A 442 9.08 -2.04 0.87
N GLY A 443 8.61 -0.87 1.28
CA GLY A 443 8.91 0.41 0.65
C GLY A 443 10.42 0.69 0.57
N GLY A 444 10.86 1.32 -0.52
CA GLY A 444 12.29 1.51 -0.82
C GLY A 444 12.79 2.94 -0.84
N GLN A 445 11.89 3.92 -0.88
CA GLN A 445 12.28 5.32 -0.75
C GLN A 445 12.95 5.55 0.61
N GLN A 446 14.18 6.04 0.56
CA GLN A 446 15.00 6.35 1.71
C GLN A 446 15.34 7.83 1.66
N ALA A 447 15.22 8.55 2.78
CA ALA A 447 15.60 9.96 2.83
C ALA A 447 16.88 10.21 3.63
N THR A 448 17.02 9.55 4.79
CA THR A 448 18.13 9.84 5.72
C THR A 448 19.15 8.72 5.85
N THR A 449 18.69 7.47 5.84
CA THR A 449 19.51 6.28 6.15
C THR A 449 19.09 5.10 5.28
N GLN A 450 20.02 4.16 5.09
CA GLN A 450 19.80 2.90 4.39
C GLN A 450 19.76 1.74 5.39
N GLY A 451 18.63 1.04 5.44
CA GLY A 451 18.44 -0.20 6.18
C GLY A 451 18.73 -1.44 5.34
N LYS A 452 18.68 -2.62 5.99
CA LYS A 452 19.05 -3.89 5.36
C LYS A 452 18.11 -4.34 4.23
N HIS A 453 16.82 -4.01 4.36
CA HIS A 453 15.75 -4.58 3.54
C HIS A 453 14.79 -3.52 3.01
N ASN A 454 15.22 -2.27 2.88
CA ASN A 454 14.44 -1.25 2.17
C ASN A 454 14.24 -1.70 0.71
N GLY A 455 13.08 -1.42 0.13
CA GLY A 455 12.83 -1.61 -1.30
C GLY A 455 13.06 -3.03 -1.76
N SER A 456 12.61 -3.99 -0.95
CA SER A 456 12.89 -5.41 -1.13
C SER A 456 11.60 -6.23 -1.09
N VAL A 457 11.62 -7.34 -1.81
CA VAL A 457 10.62 -8.40 -1.72
C VAL A 457 11.30 -9.59 -1.04
N LEU A 458 10.70 -10.11 0.02
CA LEU A 458 11.27 -11.19 0.83
C LEU A 458 10.31 -12.37 0.93
N ARG A 459 10.84 -13.58 0.97
CA ARG A 459 10.13 -14.80 1.35
C ARG A 459 10.39 -15.08 2.82
N LEU A 460 9.34 -15.25 3.62
CA LEU A 460 9.37 -15.73 4.99
C LEU A 460 9.09 -17.23 4.99
N SER A 461 9.90 -18.03 5.69
CA SER A 461 9.66 -19.47 5.81
C SER A 461 8.28 -19.77 6.40
N ALA A 462 7.73 -20.96 6.12
CA ALA A 462 6.41 -21.37 6.60
C ALA A 462 6.24 -21.33 8.14
N ASP A 463 7.35 -21.43 8.89
CA ASP A 463 7.40 -21.28 10.35
C ASP A 463 7.70 -19.84 10.83
N GLY A 464 7.84 -18.89 9.90
CA GLY A 464 8.08 -17.47 10.18
C GLY A 464 9.49 -17.14 10.67
N ARG A 465 10.39 -18.13 10.80
CA ARG A 465 11.70 -17.93 11.47
C ARG A 465 12.80 -17.36 10.59
N ARG A 466 12.70 -17.50 9.26
CA ARG A 466 13.75 -17.07 8.32
C ARG A 466 13.16 -16.17 7.26
N SER A 467 13.94 -15.20 6.82
CA SER A 467 13.64 -14.39 5.65
C SER A 467 14.71 -14.57 4.57
N GLU A 468 14.29 -14.57 3.31
CA GLU A 468 15.14 -14.62 2.12
C GLU A 468 14.76 -13.45 1.21
N VAL A 469 15.72 -12.61 0.83
CA VAL A 469 15.48 -11.58 -0.19
C VAL A 469 15.31 -12.26 -1.56
N LEU A 470 14.17 -12.03 -2.22
CA LEU A 470 13.91 -12.50 -3.58
C LEU A 470 14.34 -11.48 -4.64
N GLY A 471 14.28 -10.19 -4.31
CA GLY A 471 14.64 -9.07 -5.17
C GLY A 471 14.73 -7.76 -4.39
N TRP A 472 15.49 -6.79 -4.89
CA TRP A 472 15.75 -5.52 -4.20
C TRP A 472 15.95 -4.36 -5.18
N GLY A 473 16.01 -3.13 -4.68
CA GLY A 473 16.10 -1.94 -5.54
C GLY A 473 14.75 -1.56 -6.17
N PHE A 474 13.67 -1.79 -5.45
CA PHE A 474 12.35 -1.24 -5.75
C PHE A 474 12.18 0.13 -5.07
N ARG A 475 11.31 0.97 -5.63
CA ARG A 475 10.95 2.27 -5.04
C ARG A 475 9.81 2.12 -4.03
N GLN A 476 8.67 1.57 -4.43
CA GLN A 476 7.48 1.25 -3.64
C GLN A 476 6.79 -0.02 -4.20
N PRO A 477 7.34 -1.22 -3.92
CA PRO A 477 6.87 -2.45 -4.54
C PRO A 477 5.55 -2.97 -3.99
N ASN A 478 4.66 -3.41 -4.88
CA ASN A 478 3.40 -4.09 -4.59
C ASN A 478 3.38 -5.45 -5.29
N ILE A 479 2.99 -6.54 -4.62
CA ILE A 479 3.23 -7.90 -5.13
C ILE A 479 1.95 -8.68 -5.45
N GLY A 480 2.14 -9.79 -6.14
CA GLY A 480 1.18 -10.88 -6.28
C GLY A 480 1.94 -12.19 -6.16
N VAL A 481 1.31 -13.22 -5.62
CA VAL A 481 1.88 -14.58 -5.58
C VAL A 481 0.87 -15.51 -6.20
N ASN A 482 1.30 -16.28 -7.20
CA ASN A 482 0.46 -17.33 -7.75
C ASN A 482 0.35 -18.45 -6.69
N PRO A 483 -0.85 -18.73 -6.15
CA PRO A 483 -1.01 -19.69 -5.06
C PRO A 483 -0.83 -21.15 -5.51
N ARG A 484 -0.74 -21.43 -6.82
CA ARG A 484 -0.50 -22.77 -7.38
C ARG A 484 0.97 -23.00 -7.74
N THR A 485 1.65 -21.98 -8.28
CA THR A 485 3.02 -22.12 -8.82
C THR A 485 4.10 -21.44 -7.97
N GLY A 486 3.72 -20.53 -7.07
CA GLY A 486 4.66 -19.71 -6.30
C GLY A 486 5.33 -18.59 -7.11
N LEU A 487 4.89 -18.34 -8.35
CA LEU A 487 5.37 -17.22 -9.15
C LEU A 487 5.07 -15.90 -8.44
N VAL A 488 6.13 -15.14 -8.13
CA VAL A 488 6.02 -13.81 -7.52
C VAL A 488 6.06 -12.76 -8.62
N THR A 489 5.02 -11.93 -8.68
CA THR A 489 4.99 -10.72 -9.50
C THR A 489 5.12 -9.49 -8.62
N ALA A 490 5.64 -8.40 -9.19
CA ALA A 490 5.64 -7.11 -8.53
C ALA A 490 5.36 -5.97 -9.51
N SER A 491 4.60 -4.98 -9.07
CA SER A 491 4.61 -3.65 -9.66
C SER A 491 5.40 -2.70 -8.77
N ASP A 492 5.69 -1.52 -9.32
CA ASP A 492 6.33 -0.43 -8.59
C ASP A 492 5.63 0.90 -8.93
N GLN A 493 5.78 1.90 -8.07
CA GLN A 493 5.24 3.24 -8.32
C GLN A 493 6.24 4.08 -9.10
N GLN A 494 5.74 4.76 -10.13
CA GLN A 494 6.53 5.69 -10.93
C GLN A 494 7.25 6.74 -10.06
N GLY A 495 8.45 7.13 -10.47
CA GLY A 495 9.20 8.21 -9.88
C GLY A 495 10.65 8.20 -10.34
N GLN A 496 11.57 8.53 -9.44
CA GLN A 496 13.01 8.48 -9.72
C GLN A 496 13.42 7.05 -10.08
N TYR A 497 14.14 6.90 -11.19
CA TYR A 497 14.61 5.64 -11.78
C TYR A 497 13.52 4.64 -12.22
N ILE A 498 12.25 4.86 -11.86
CA ILE A 498 11.08 4.07 -12.25
C ILE A 498 10.27 4.90 -13.25
N PRO A 499 10.54 4.80 -14.56
CA PRO A 499 10.06 5.77 -15.55
C PRO A 499 8.54 5.76 -15.77
N SER A 500 7.94 4.57 -15.65
CA SER A 500 6.51 4.30 -15.74
C SER A 500 6.18 3.14 -14.78
N THR A 501 4.91 2.76 -14.60
CA THR A 501 4.56 1.61 -13.77
C THR A 501 5.04 0.30 -14.43
N PRO A 502 5.95 -0.48 -13.83
CA PRO A 502 6.33 -1.79 -14.35
C PRO A 502 5.42 -2.90 -13.81
N LEU A 503 5.42 -4.03 -14.50
CA LEU A 503 5.10 -5.33 -13.92
C LEU A 503 6.31 -6.25 -14.10
N HIS A 504 6.77 -6.88 -13.03
CA HIS A 504 7.97 -7.72 -12.98
C HIS A 504 7.65 -9.15 -12.54
N VAL A 505 8.53 -10.08 -12.89
CA VAL A 505 8.72 -11.32 -12.10
C VAL A 505 9.82 -11.06 -11.07
N VAL A 506 9.60 -11.54 -9.84
CA VAL A 506 10.58 -11.41 -8.76
C VAL A 506 11.25 -12.74 -8.44
N ALA A 507 12.54 -12.83 -8.75
CA ALA A 507 13.33 -14.03 -8.50
C ALA A 507 14.84 -13.73 -8.46
N GLY A 508 15.61 -14.67 -7.92
CA GLY A 508 17.06 -14.73 -8.11
C GLY A 508 17.85 -13.55 -7.53
N ARG A 509 17.32 -12.85 -6.52
CA ARG A 509 17.95 -11.69 -5.87
C ARG A 509 18.28 -10.55 -6.84
N GLN A 510 17.50 -10.41 -7.91
CA GLN A 510 17.70 -9.39 -8.94
C GLN A 510 17.52 -7.97 -8.38
N PHE A 511 18.15 -7.00 -9.06
CA PHE A 511 18.04 -5.57 -8.78
C PHE A 511 17.06 -4.89 -9.73
N TYR A 512 16.13 -4.09 -9.22
CA TYR A 512 15.00 -3.54 -10.00
C TYR A 512 15.11 -2.05 -10.38
N GLY A 513 16.27 -1.44 -10.09
CA GLY A 513 16.71 -0.19 -10.71
C GLY A 513 16.57 1.08 -9.87
N PHE A 514 15.91 1.06 -8.71
CA PHE A 514 15.82 2.22 -7.83
C PHE A 514 17.13 2.46 -7.06
N LEU A 515 17.57 3.72 -7.03
CA LEU A 515 18.68 4.20 -6.20
C LEU A 515 18.18 5.30 -5.24
N ALA A 516 18.65 5.26 -4.00
CA ALA A 516 18.31 6.29 -3.03
C ALA A 516 18.97 7.64 -3.39
N PRO A 517 18.44 8.80 -2.93
CA PRO A 517 18.95 10.12 -3.32
C PRO A 517 20.41 10.41 -2.92
N PHE A 518 20.92 9.71 -1.90
CA PHE A 518 22.31 9.82 -1.43
C PHE A 518 23.28 8.85 -2.12
N GLU A 519 22.77 7.93 -2.96
CA GLU A 519 23.60 7.04 -3.77
C GLU A 519 24.16 7.78 -4.99
N PRO A 520 25.32 7.36 -5.53
CA PRO A 520 25.84 7.93 -6.77
C PRO A 520 24.85 7.73 -7.93
N ARG A 521 24.48 8.83 -8.58
CA ARG A 521 23.46 8.82 -9.65
C ARG A 521 23.87 7.91 -10.81
N GLU A 522 22.91 7.11 -11.28
CA GLU A 522 23.05 6.16 -12.39
C GLU A 522 24.22 5.15 -12.27
N LYS A 523 24.80 4.98 -11.07
CA LYS A 523 25.81 3.95 -10.80
C LYS A 523 25.14 2.74 -10.16
N TYR A 524 24.63 1.85 -11.01
CA TYR A 524 23.88 0.70 -10.53
C TYR A 524 24.79 -0.40 -9.94
N PRO A 525 24.41 -1.00 -8.80
CA PRO A 525 25.18 -2.05 -8.14
C PRO A 525 25.09 -3.43 -8.83
N ALA A 526 24.09 -3.61 -9.70
CA ALA A 526 23.86 -4.83 -10.47
C ALA A 526 23.06 -4.51 -11.76
N PRO A 527 23.02 -5.42 -12.75
CA PRO A 527 22.14 -5.28 -13.90
C PRO A 527 20.67 -5.13 -13.47
N ILE A 528 19.98 -4.20 -14.11
CA ILE A 528 18.56 -3.94 -13.84
C ILE A 528 17.72 -5.07 -14.47
N ALA A 529 16.80 -5.62 -13.71
CA ALA A 529 15.82 -6.57 -14.22
C ALA A 529 14.81 -5.90 -15.16
N ASP A 530 14.62 -6.50 -16.33
CA ASP A 530 13.58 -6.10 -17.28
C ASP A 530 12.19 -6.42 -16.71
N PRO A 531 11.18 -5.53 -16.84
CA PRO A 531 9.80 -5.88 -16.57
C PRO A 531 9.23 -6.85 -17.61
N LEU A 532 8.11 -7.48 -17.29
CA LEU A 532 7.25 -8.17 -18.26
C LEU A 532 6.56 -7.18 -19.19
N THR A 533 6.15 -6.04 -18.65
CA THR A 533 5.61 -4.90 -19.40
C THR A 533 5.70 -3.62 -18.59
N TRP A 534 5.77 -2.49 -19.29
CA TRP A 534 5.43 -1.20 -18.73
C TRP A 534 3.95 -0.89 -18.96
N ILE A 535 3.35 -0.19 -18.01
CA ILE A 535 2.03 0.44 -18.13
C ILE A 535 2.28 1.95 -18.20
N PRO A 536 1.87 2.64 -19.29
CA PRO A 536 2.20 4.05 -19.48
C PRO A 536 1.62 4.97 -18.40
N HIS A 537 2.34 6.04 -18.05
CA HIS A 537 1.91 7.00 -17.04
C HIS A 537 0.47 7.54 -17.22
N PRO A 538 0.00 7.93 -18.43
CA PRO A 538 -1.38 8.39 -18.62
C PRO A 538 -2.44 7.32 -18.36
N VAL A 539 -2.04 6.05 -18.37
CA VAL A 539 -2.91 4.88 -18.15
C VAL A 539 -2.87 4.50 -16.67
N ASN A 540 -1.66 4.30 -16.13
CA ASN A 540 -1.47 3.97 -14.73
C ASN A 540 -0.15 4.56 -14.21
N ALA A 541 -0.22 5.67 -13.50
CA ALA A 541 0.93 6.32 -12.86
C ALA A 541 1.39 5.62 -11.57
N SER A 542 0.55 4.79 -10.95
CA SER A 542 0.85 4.10 -9.69
C SER A 542 0.18 2.73 -9.68
N GLY A 543 0.98 1.70 -9.96
CA GLY A 543 0.53 0.30 -9.86
C GLY A 543 0.53 -0.21 -8.42
N LEU A 544 -0.59 -0.83 -8.03
CA LEU A 544 -0.81 -1.43 -6.70
C LEU A 544 -0.77 -2.96 -6.81
N SER A 545 -1.54 -3.70 -6.01
CA SER A 545 -1.45 -5.16 -5.95
C SER A 545 -1.82 -5.87 -7.24
N GLN A 546 -1.52 -7.17 -7.27
CA GLN A 546 -2.02 -8.08 -8.29
C GLN A 546 -2.77 -9.25 -7.65
N VAL A 547 -3.84 -9.71 -8.30
CA VAL A 547 -4.71 -10.78 -7.81
C VAL A 547 -4.80 -11.89 -8.85
N TRP A 548 -4.49 -13.12 -8.44
CA TRP A 548 -4.71 -14.32 -9.24
C TRP A 548 -6.14 -14.80 -9.06
N LEU A 549 -6.89 -14.93 -10.15
CA LEU A 549 -8.32 -15.25 -10.15
C LEU A 549 -8.58 -16.77 -10.17
N HIS A 550 -7.84 -17.52 -9.36
CA HIS A 550 -8.14 -18.94 -9.16
C HIS A 550 -9.45 -19.10 -8.38
N ASP A 551 -10.20 -20.14 -8.75
CA ASP A 551 -11.49 -20.49 -8.16
C ASP A 551 -12.56 -19.38 -8.28
N ALA A 552 -12.28 -18.37 -9.12
CA ALA A 552 -13.21 -17.29 -9.43
C ALA A 552 -14.35 -17.77 -10.35
N ARG A 553 -15.45 -17.02 -10.31
CA ARG A 553 -16.63 -17.15 -11.17
C ARG A 553 -16.82 -15.87 -11.97
N LEU A 554 -15.74 -15.44 -12.62
CA LEU A 554 -15.63 -14.21 -13.42
C LEU A 554 -15.54 -14.51 -14.93
N GLY A 555 -16.00 -15.68 -15.36
CA GLY A 555 -16.04 -16.06 -16.77
C GLY A 555 -14.64 -16.10 -17.39
N PRO A 556 -14.42 -15.48 -18.57
CA PRO A 556 -13.12 -15.47 -19.25
C PRO A 556 -11.93 -14.88 -18.49
N LEU A 557 -12.13 -14.21 -17.34
CA LEU A 557 -11.04 -13.77 -16.46
C LEU A 557 -10.56 -14.83 -15.48
N ASN A 558 -11.28 -15.95 -15.35
CA ASN A 558 -10.91 -17.05 -14.46
C ASN A 558 -9.47 -17.53 -14.71
N ASP A 559 -8.78 -17.90 -13.63
CA ASP A 559 -7.39 -18.34 -13.59
C ASP A 559 -6.35 -17.31 -14.11
N GLY A 560 -6.81 -16.11 -14.50
CA GLY A 560 -5.95 -15.02 -14.96
C GLY A 560 -5.33 -14.20 -13.83
N LEU A 561 -4.47 -13.26 -14.21
CA LEU A 561 -3.87 -12.27 -13.32
C LEU A 561 -4.51 -10.90 -13.59
N VAL A 562 -4.95 -10.23 -12.52
CA VAL A 562 -5.45 -8.86 -12.55
C VAL A 562 -4.44 -7.94 -11.86
N HIS A 563 -4.18 -6.78 -12.45
CA HIS A 563 -3.40 -5.71 -11.85
C HIS A 563 -4.31 -4.55 -11.44
N ILE A 564 -4.06 -3.96 -10.26
CA ILE A 564 -4.84 -2.86 -9.71
C ILE A 564 -4.14 -1.52 -9.98
N GLY A 565 -4.82 -0.61 -10.68
CA GLY A 565 -4.38 0.78 -10.90
C GLY A 565 -5.04 1.76 -9.94
N TYR A 566 -4.24 2.69 -9.39
CA TYR A 566 -4.69 3.58 -8.33
C TYR A 566 -5.14 4.96 -8.82
N ASN A 567 -4.27 5.74 -9.50
CA ASN A 567 -4.52 7.18 -9.76
C ASN A 567 -5.78 7.44 -10.58
N ARG A 568 -5.99 6.60 -11.60
CA ARG A 568 -7.24 6.45 -12.33
C ARG A 568 -7.77 5.07 -11.96
N PRO A 569 -8.69 4.97 -10.99
CA PRO A 569 -9.18 3.69 -10.48
C PRO A 569 -9.58 2.74 -11.60
N GLU A 570 -8.84 1.63 -11.71
CA GLU A 570 -8.93 0.73 -12.84
C GLU A 570 -8.42 -0.67 -12.49
N LEU A 571 -9.02 -1.69 -13.08
CA LEU A 571 -8.46 -3.04 -13.12
C LEU A 571 -7.95 -3.36 -14.52
N PHE A 572 -6.77 -3.95 -14.58
CA PHE A 572 -6.17 -4.41 -15.83
C PHE A 572 -6.12 -5.93 -15.86
N ARG A 573 -6.50 -6.53 -17.00
CA ARG A 573 -6.19 -7.92 -17.30
C ARG A 573 -4.72 -8.01 -17.70
N VAL A 574 -3.96 -8.86 -17.03
CA VAL A 574 -2.58 -9.17 -17.42
C VAL A 574 -2.59 -10.44 -18.27
N LEU A 575 -2.12 -10.32 -19.51
CA LEU A 575 -2.01 -11.39 -20.49
C LEU A 575 -0.57 -11.88 -20.55
N LEU A 576 -0.22 -12.79 -19.64
CA LEU A 576 1.09 -13.44 -19.60
C LEU A 576 1.24 -14.46 -20.74
N HIS A 577 2.39 -14.46 -21.42
CA HIS A 577 2.67 -15.47 -22.43
C HIS A 577 4.16 -15.84 -22.49
N SER A 578 4.43 -17.10 -22.81
CA SER A 578 5.77 -17.70 -22.97
C SER A 578 6.06 -18.13 -24.42
N ARG A 579 5.44 -17.46 -25.40
CA ARG A 579 5.61 -17.78 -26.84
C ARG A 579 7.01 -17.52 -27.39
N GLY A 580 7.76 -16.62 -26.75
CA GLY A 580 9.15 -16.34 -27.10
C GLY A 580 10.14 -17.01 -26.13
N ARG A 581 11.40 -16.58 -26.21
CA ARG A 581 12.50 -16.98 -25.32
C ARG A 581 12.35 -16.45 -23.89
N ARG A 582 11.50 -15.44 -23.69
CA ARG A 582 11.28 -14.76 -22.41
C ARG A 582 9.78 -14.71 -22.12
N LEU A 583 9.42 -14.77 -20.84
CA LEU A 583 8.07 -14.46 -20.39
C LEU A 583 7.80 -12.97 -20.63
N GLN A 584 6.66 -12.64 -21.22
CA GLN A 584 6.23 -11.28 -21.53
C GLN A 584 4.76 -11.10 -21.16
N ALA A 585 4.31 -9.86 -21.08
CA ALA A 585 2.92 -9.54 -20.79
C ALA A 585 2.39 -8.43 -21.68
N ALA A 586 1.10 -8.48 -21.97
CA ALA A 586 0.32 -7.33 -22.34
C ALA A 586 -0.69 -7.00 -21.22
N VAL A 587 -1.11 -5.74 -21.10
CA VAL A 587 -2.20 -5.33 -20.21
C VAL A 587 -3.33 -4.66 -21.00
N VAL A 588 -4.57 -4.92 -20.59
CA VAL A 588 -5.80 -4.36 -21.18
C VAL A 588 -6.76 -3.95 -20.07
N SER A 589 -7.53 -2.89 -20.26
CA SER A 589 -8.52 -2.42 -19.29
C SER A 589 -9.62 -3.46 -19.07
N ILE A 590 -10.04 -3.68 -17.84
CA ILE A 590 -11.25 -4.46 -17.50
C ILE A 590 -12.41 -3.51 -17.21
N THR A 591 -12.18 -2.56 -16.30
CA THR A 591 -13.20 -1.61 -15.85
C THR A 591 -12.57 -0.44 -15.11
N HIS A 592 -13.18 0.74 -15.26
CA HIS A 592 -12.89 1.95 -14.48
C HIS A 592 -14.05 2.33 -13.54
N ALA A 593 -14.99 1.41 -13.28
CA ALA A 593 -16.24 1.72 -12.59
C ALA A 593 -16.11 1.89 -11.07
N PHE A 594 -14.90 2.12 -10.56
CA PHE A 594 -14.66 2.39 -9.14
C PHE A 594 -14.89 3.85 -8.83
N ASP A 595 -15.61 4.09 -7.74
CA ASP A 595 -15.80 5.42 -7.17
C ASP A 595 -14.90 5.66 -5.95
N PHE A 596 -13.92 4.79 -5.70
CA PHE A 596 -12.89 4.93 -4.68
C PHE A 596 -11.52 4.46 -5.24
N PRO A 597 -10.38 4.87 -4.65
CA PRO A 597 -9.06 4.39 -5.06
C PRO A 597 -8.83 2.94 -4.63
N PRO A 598 -8.63 1.97 -5.54
CA PRO A 598 -8.41 0.57 -5.18
C PRO A 598 -6.92 0.32 -4.83
N LEU A 599 -6.66 -0.57 -3.86
CA LEU A 599 -5.30 -0.96 -3.46
C LEU A 599 -5.10 -2.47 -3.53
N ASN A 600 -5.96 -3.22 -2.86
CA ASN A 600 -5.85 -4.66 -2.69
C ASN A 600 -7.19 -5.35 -2.91
N GLY A 601 -7.15 -6.66 -3.13
CA GLY A 601 -8.35 -7.46 -3.28
C GLY A 601 -8.11 -8.95 -3.22
N SER A 602 -9.20 -9.69 -3.13
CA SER A 602 -9.21 -11.15 -3.07
C SER A 602 -10.51 -11.72 -3.62
N VAL A 603 -10.46 -12.97 -4.07
CA VAL A 603 -11.63 -13.71 -4.54
C VAL A 603 -12.32 -14.32 -3.32
N ASN A 604 -13.62 -14.09 -3.18
CA ASN A 604 -14.40 -14.75 -2.14
C ASN A 604 -14.64 -16.23 -2.53
N PRO A 605 -14.30 -17.20 -1.67
CA PRO A 605 -14.36 -18.63 -2.02
C PRO A 605 -15.80 -19.16 -2.17
N VAL A 606 -16.81 -18.45 -1.64
CA VAL A 606 -18.21 -18.89 -1.68
C VAL A 606 -18.90 -18.45 -2.97
N ASP A 607 -18.80 -17.17 -3.34
CA ASP A 607 -19.45 -16.62 -4.54
C ASP A 607 -18.53 -16.54 -5.77
N GLY A 608 -17.21 -16.73 -5.59
CA GLY A 608 -16.20 -16.65 -6.64
C GLY A 608 -16.00 -15.24 -7.22
N GLN A 609 -16.53 -14.19 -6.61
CA GLN A 609 -16.39 -12.81 -7.09
C GLN A 609 -15.16 -12.14 -6.49
N LEU A 610 -14.62 -11.13 -7.19
CA LEU A 610 -13.44 -10.38 -6.75
C LEU A 610 -13.88 -9.17 -5.92
N TYR A 611 -13.41 -9.09 -4.67
CA TYR A 611 -13.65 -7.94 -3.81
C TYR A 611 -12.39 -7.06 -3.75
N ILE A 612 -12.58 -5.75 -3.80
CA ILE A 612 -11.52 -4.74 -3.89
C ILE A 612 -11.71 -3.74 -2.76
N ALA A 613 -10.66 -3.56 -1.97
CA ALA A 613 -10.56 -2.58 -0.89
C ALA A 613 -9.61 -1.45 -1.28
N GLY A 614 -9.88 -0.24 -0.79
CA GLY A 614 -8.89 0.81 -0.84
C GLY A 614 -9.31 2.14 -0.23
N PHE A 615 -8.35 3.06 -0.20
CA PHE A 615 -8.46 4.39 0.37
C PHE A 615 -7.53 5.37 -0.34
N GLN A 616 -7.83 6.66 -0.21
CA GLN A 616 -7.01 7.73 -0.74
C GLN A 616 -5.78 7.93 0.16
N VAL A 617 -4.61 7.62 -0.39
CA VAL A 617 -3.32 7.98 0.18
C VAL A 617 -3.16 9.50 0.10
N LEU A 618 -3.41 10.20 1.21
CA LEU A 618 -3.41 11.66 1.26
C LEU A 618 -2.09 12.26 0.76
N GLY A 619 -2.20 13.33 -0.04
CA GLY A 619 -1.07 13.97 -0.70
C GLY A 619 -0.56 13.27 -1.97
N TRP A 620 -1.11 12.11 -2.34
CA TRP A 620 -0.86 11.44 -3.63
C TRP A 620 -2.12 11.56 -4.52
N GLY A 621 -1.96 12.18 -5.69
CA GLY A 621 -3.07 12.57 -6.55
C GLY A 621 -3.93 11.41 -7.07
N ASN A 622 -5.25 11.53 -6.97
CA ASN A 622 -6.24 10.67 -7.60
C ASN A 622 -7.27 11.52 -8.35
N ILE A 623 -7.91 11.02 -9.41
CA ILE A 623 -8.98 11.75 -10.10
C ILE A 623 -10.31 11.74 -9.33
N ILE A 624 -10.43 10.96 -8.25
CA ILE A 624 -11.62 10.83 -7.41
C ILE A 624 -11.37 11.42 -6.00
N ASP A 625 -12.44 11.94 -5.40
CA ASP A 625 -12.44 12.61 -4.08
C ASP A 625 -12.95 11.74 -2.93
N VAL A 626 -13.38 10.51 -3.22
CA VAL A 626 -13.89 9.57 -2.22
C VAL A 626 -12.69 9.00 -1.44
N PRO A 627 -12.69 9.15 -0.10
CA PRO A 627 -11.50 8.85 0.70
C PRO A 627 -11.28 7.35 0.95
N ALA A 628 -12.31 6.51 0.91
CA ALA A 628 -12.19 5.06 1.05
C ALA A 628 -13.41 4.34 0.52
N GLY A 629 -13.25 3.06 0.18
CA GLY A 629 -14.35 2.22 -0.26
C GLY A 629 -14.02 0.73 -0.33
N LEU A 630 -15.09 -0.05 -0.50
CA LEU A 630 -15.04 -1.47 -0.76
C LEU A 630 -16.02 -1.77 -1.91
N GLY A 631 -15.61 -2.61 -2.86
CA GLY A 631 -16.41 -2.94 -4.02
C GLY A 631 -16.29 -4.41 -4.40
N ARG A 632 -17.32 -4.95 -5.05
CA ARG A 632 -17.32 -6.30 -5.61
C ARG A 632 -17.40 -6.24 -7.12
N VAL A 633 -16.37 -6.73 -7.79
CA VAL A 633 -16.35 -6.92 -9.23
C VAL A 633 -17.10 -8.21 -9.54
N ARG A 634 -18.17 -8.08 -10.33
CA ARG A 634 -19.06 -9.19 -10.68
C ARG A 634 -19.13 -9.40 -12.18
N TYR A 635 -19.11 -10.66 -12.60
CA TYR A 635 -19.40 -11.05 -13.97
C TYR A 635 -20.92 -11.20 -14.17
N THR A 636 -21.47 -10.50 -15.17
CA THR A 636 -22.92 -10.48 -15.41
C THR A 636 -23.41 -11.62 -16.31
N GLY A 637 -22.50 -12.39 -16.90
CA GLY A 637 -22.82 -13.37 -17.94
C GLY A 637 -22.84 -12.79 -19.36
N ALA A 638 -22.70 -11.46 -19.51
CA ALA A 638 -22.67 -10.84 -20.84
C ALA A 638 -21.39 -11.25 -21.64
N PRO A 639 -21.42 -11.18 -22.98
CA PRO A 639 -20.25 -11.45 -23.81
C PRO A 639 -19.05 -10.58 -23.44
N VAL A 640 -17.86 -11.17 -23.42
CA VAL A 640 -16.62 -10.49 -23.07
C VAL A 640 -15.84 -10.14 -24.33
N THR A 641 -15.68 -8.83 -24.57
CA THR A 641 -14.92 -8.28 -25.69
C THR A 641 -13.44 -8.01 -25.35
N LEU A 642 -13.01 -8.38 -24.14
CA LEU A 642 -11.59 -8.33 -23.75
C LEU A 642 -10.82 -9.43 -24.50
N PRO A 643 -9.63 -9.12 -25.03
CA PRO A 643 -8.81 -10.15 -25.63
C PRO A 643 -8.35 -11.16 -24.57
N ARG A 644 -8.24 -12.43 -24.97
CA ARG A 644 -7.61 -13.50 -24.18
C ARG A 644 -6.11 -13.59 -24.43
N GLU A 645 -5.63 -12.97 -25.50
CA GLU A 645 -4.23 -12.94 -25.86
C GLU A 645 -3.91 -11.73 -26.75
N VAL A 646 -2.77 -11.09 -26.48
CA VAL A 646 -2.16 -10.05 -27.31
C VAL A 646 -0.67 -10.34 -27.36
N VAL A 647 -0.14 -10.67 -28.55
CA VAL A 647 1.26 -11.05 -28.73
C VAL A 647 1.84 -10.31 -29.91
N ALA A 648 2.89 -9.51 -29.67
CA ALA A 648 3.72 -8.99 -30.74
C ALA A 648 4.63 -10.12 -31.28
N MET A 649 4.70 -10.25 -32.59
CA MET A 649 5.40 -11.29 -33.34
C MET A 649 6.30 -10.64 -34.41
N ASP A 650 7.14 -11.42 -35.08
CA ASP A 650 8.13 -10.93 -36.05
C ASP A 650 7.53 -10.16 -37.25
N GLN A 651 6.28 -10.45 -37.63
CA GLN A 651 5.58 -9.81 -38.76
C GLN A 651 4.42 -8.88 -38.35
N GLY A 652 4.10 -8.75 -37.06
CA GLY A 652 2.90 -8.03 -36.64
C GLY A 652 2.42 -8.36 -35.24
N VAL A 653 1.15 -8.04 -34.95
CA VAL A 653 0.53 -8.28 -33.65
C VAL A 653 -0.66 -9.21 -33.80
N LEU A 654 -0.69 -10.25 -32.97
CA LEU A 654 -1.77 -11.22 -32.88
C LEU A 654 -2.68 -10.88 -31.70
N VAL A 655 -3.98 -10.74 -31.97
CA VAL A 655 -5.00 -10.44 -30.97
C VAL A 655 -6.10 -11.50 -31.03
N ARG A 656 -6.42 -12.13 -29.90
CA ARG A 656 -7.46 -13.17 -29.82
C ARG A 656 -8.58 -12.78 -28.86
N PHE A 657 -9.81 -13.02 -29.27
CA PHE A 657 -11.03 -12.75 -28.50
C PHE A 657 -11.79 -14.04 -28.21
N GLU A 658 -12.69 -13.99 -27.23
CA GLU A 658 -13.64 -15.08 -26.99
C GLU A 658 -14.86 -15.01 -27.91
N VAL A 659 -15.12 -13.84 -28.50
CA VAL A 659 -16.29 -13.57 -29.33
C VAL A 659 -15.92 -13.53 -30.82
N PRO A 660 -16.80 -13.99 -31.72
CA PRO A 660 -16.62 -13.80 -33.14
C PRO A 660 -16.69 -12.32 -33.50
N LEU A 661 -15.82 -11.89 -34.41
CA LEU A 661 -15.69 -10.51 -34.87
C LEU A 661 -16.44 -10.29 -36.19
N ASP A 662 -16.89 -9.05 -36.41
CA ASP A 662 -17.37 -8.60 -37.73
C ASP A 662 -16.23 -8.66 -38.77
N PRO A 663 -16.36 -9.45 -39.85
CA PRO A 663 -15.27 -9.64 -40.80
C PRO A 663 -14.83 -8.39 -41.55
N ALA A 664 -15.76 -7.49 -41.86
CA ALA A 664 -15.45 -6.27 -42.60
C ALA A 664 -14.60 -5.32 -41.74
N ARG A 665 -15.00 -5.12 -40.48
CA ARG A 665 -14.28 -4.24 -39.55
C ARG A 665 -12.97 -4.85 -39.09
N ALA A 666 -12.92 -6.16 -38.84
CA ALA A 666 -11.71 -6.86 -38.43
C ALA A 666 -10.60 -6.84 -39.49
N ARG A 667 -10.95 -6.83 -40.78
CA ARG A 667 -9.97 -6.76 -41.90
C ARG A 667 -9.60 -5.34 -42.31
N ASN A 668 -10.27 -4.33 -41.78
CA ASN A 668 -9.99 -2.93 -42.09
C ASN A 668 -8.80 -2.43 -41.26
N THR A 669 -7.72 -2.03 -41.90
CA THR A 669 -6.53 -1.51 -41.21
C THR A 669 -6.80 -0.21 -40.45
N SER A 670 -7.78 0.60 -40.87
CA SER A 670 -8.22 1.81 -40.15
C SER A 670 -8.94 1.51 -38.83
N SER A 671 -9.26 0.24 -38.56
CA SER A 671 -9.77 -0.20 -37.26
C SER A 671 -8.65 -0.33 -36.21
N TYR A 672 -7.38 -0.18 -36.59
CA TYR A 672 -6.22 -0.38 -35.71
C TYR A 672 -5.31 0.83 -35.70
N SER A 673 -4.67 1.08 -34.55
CA SER A 673 -3.69 2.13 -34.39
C SER A 673 -2.55 1.66 -33.50
N LEU A 674 -1.30 1.92 -33.91
CA LEU A 674 -0.13 1.44 -33.19
C LEU A 674 0.89 2.56 -33.00
N GLN A 675 1.46 2.59 -31.80
CA GLN A 675 2.51 3.53 -31.41
C GLN A 675 3.57 2.80 -30.59
N SER A 676 4.83 3.16 -30.78
CA SER A 676 5.94 2.66 -29.96
C SER A 676 6.85 3.76 -29.44
N TRP A 677 7.46 3.54 -28.29
CA TRP A 677 8.43 4.47 -27.70
C TRP A 677 9.35 3.77 -26.68
N ALA A 678 10.37 4.50 -26.26
CA ALA A 678 11.31 4.16 -25.20
C ALA A 678 11.19 5.11 -24.00
N TYR A 679 11.74 4.67 -22.87
CA TYR A 679 11.85 5.44 -21.62
C TYR A 679 13.32 5.57 -21.21
N GLN A 680 13.61 6.54 -20.35
CA GLN A 680 14.92 6.72 -19.72
C GLN A 680 14.80 6.54 -18.21
N ARG A 681 15.69 5.74 -17.61
CA ARG A 681 15.82 5.62 -16.16
C ARG A 681 16.84 6.67 -15.67
N THR A 682 16.36 7.67 -14.93
CA THR A 682 17.20 8.76 -14.43
C THR A 682 16.80 9.13 -13.00
N TYR A 683 17.65 9.90 -12.31
CA TYR A 683 17.31 10.51 -11.02
C TYR A 683 16.12 11.49 -11.08
N LYS A 684 15.71 11.95 -12.27
CA LYS A 684 14.52 12.79 -12.47
C LYS A 684 13.26 11.95 -12.28
N TYR A 685 12.17 12.61 -11.92
CA TYR A 685 10.89 11.94 -11.68
C TYR A 685 10.23 11.53 -13.01
N GLY A 686 9.98 10.23 -13.18
CA GLY A 686 9.37 9.70 -14.40
C GLY A 686 10.29 9.77 -15.62
N SER A 687 9.70 9.70 -16.82
CA SER A 687 10.44 9.81 -18.09
C SER A 687 9.57 10.46 -19.16
N PRO A 688 10.14 11.34 -20.03
CA PRO A 688 9.58 11.61 -21.34
C PRO A 688 9.46 10.33 -22.18
N GLN A 689 8.77 10.42 -23.31
CA GLN A 689 8.73 9.36 -24.31
C GLN A 689 9.70 9.68 -25.44
N PHE A 690 10.45 8.66 -25.88
CA PHE A 690 11.45 8.79 -26.93
C PHE A 690 11.15 7.86 -28.09
N LYS A 691 11.32 8.37 -29.30
CA LYS A 691 11.30 7.59 -30.53
C LYS A 691 12.54 6.70 -30.63
N ALA A 692 12.53 5.77 -31.58
CA ALA A 692 13.64 4.87 -31.86
C ALA A 692 14.94 5.61 -32.26
N ASP A 693 14.84 6.83 -32.80
CA ASP A 693 15.99 7.69 -33.13
C ASP A 693 16.54 8.49 -31.93
N GLY A 694 15.92 8.35 -30.75
CA GLY A 694 16.30 9.03 -29.52
C GLY A 694 15.72 10.45 -29.37
N THR A 695 14.97 10.96 -30.35
CA THR A 695 14.26 12.23 -30.23
C THR A 695 12.99 12.08 -29.39
N PRO A 696 12.51 13.15 -28.73
CA PRO A 696 11.24 13.12 -28.04
C PRO A 696 10.06 12.76 -28.95
N GLY A 697 9.20 11.87 -28.48
CA GLY A 697 7.97 11.48 -29.15
C GLY A 697 7.70 9.99 -29.12
N GLN A 698 6.74 9.61 -29.96
CA GLN A 698 6.40 8.23 -30.25
C GLN A 698 6.53 7.99 -31.75
N ASP A 699 6.87 6.77 -32.12
CA ASP A 699 6.84 6.30 -33.49
C ASP A 699 5.44 5.77 -33.80
N ALA A 700 4.78 6.34 -34.80
CA ALA A 700 3.53 5.82 -35.31
C ALA A 700 3.81 4.66 -36.27
N LEU A 701 3.11 3.54 -36.09
CA LEU A 701 3.28 2.33 -36.89
C LEU A 701 1.99 2.08 -37.69
N ALA A 702 2.09 2.16 -39.01
CA ALA A 702 0.94 1.94 -39.90
C ALA A 702 0.77 0.44 -40.19
N PRO A 703 -0.38 -0.18 -39.88
CA PRO A 703 -0.68 -1.53 -40.33
C PRO A 703 -0.66 -1.62 -41.86
N SER A 704 0.01 -2.62 -42.42
CA SER A 704 -0.02 -2.89 -43.87
C SER A 704 -1.25 -3.69 -44.29
N ALA A 705 -1.70 -4.59 -43.43
CA ALA A 705 -2.88 -5.44 -43.61
C ALA A 705 -3.42 -5.91 -42.26
N ALA A 706 -4.68 -6.36 -42.23
CA ALA A 706 -5.27 -7.05 -41.09
C ALA A 706 -5.98 -8.32 -41.57
N TYR A 707 -5.62 -9.45 -40.98
CA TYR A 707 -6.15 -10.77 -41.36
C TYR A 707 -7.07 -11.28 -40.26
N LEU A 708 -8.24 -11.80 -40.64
CA LEU A 708 -9.14 -12.49 -39.72
C LEU A 708 -8.91 -13.99 -39.85
N SER A 709 -8.71 -14.65 -38.72
CA SER A 709 -8.60 -16.10 -38.60
C SER A 709 -9.85 -16.84 -39.09
N THR A 710 -9.68 -18.12 -39.38
CA THR A 710 -10.75 -19.00 -39.90
C THR A 710 -11.93 -19.16 -38.95
N ASP A 711 -11.71 -19.12 -37.64
CA ASP A 711 -12.77 -19.17 -36.61
C ASP A 711 -13.46 -17.81 -36.36
N GLY A 712 -12.97 -16.74 -36.99
CA GLY A 712 -13.48 -15.39 -36.84
C GLY A 712 -13.21 -14.74 -35.49
N ARG A 713 -12.34 -15.29 -34.63
CA ARG A 713 -12.11 -14.82 -33.25
C ARG A 713 -10.72 -14.22 -33.02
N SER A 714 -9.83 -14.33 -34.00
CA SER A 714 -8.47 -13.81 -33.92
C SER A 714 -8.15 -12.90 -35.10
N VAL A 715 -7.44 -11.81 -34.85
CA VAL A 715 -6.89 -10.93 -35.88
C VAL A 715 -5.37 -10.94 -35.81
N PHE A 716 -4.72 -11.01 -36.97
CA PHE A 716 -3.31 -10.69 -37.11
C PHE A 716 -3.16 -9.35 -37.84
N ILE A 717 -2.59 -8.37 -37.14
CA ILE A 717 -2.34 -7.01 -37.65
C ILE A 717 -0.90 -7.00 -38.17
N ALA A 718 -0.71 -6.94 -39.48
CA ALA A 718 0.62 -6.92 -40.09
C ALA A 718 1.26 -5.54 -39.92
N VAL A 719 2.49 -5.49 -39.40
CA VAL A 719 3.19 -4.24 -39.07
C VAL A 719 4.58 -4.28 -39.69
N PRO A 720 4.80 -3.60 -40.83
CA PRO A 720 6.10 -3.57 -41.49
C PRO A 720 7.20 -3.02 -40.58
N GLY A 721 8.29 -3.78 -40.45
CA GLY A 721 9.47 -3.31 -39.71
C GLY A 721 9.29 -3.20 -38.19
N LEU A 722 8.33 -3.93 -37.61
CA LEU A 722 8.19 -4.04 -36.16
C LEU A 722 9.49 -4.55 -35.52
N LYS A 723 9.93 -3.88 -34.45
CA LYS A 723 11.17 -4.18 -33.74
C LYS A 723 10.90 -4.31 -32.24
N PRO A 724 11.80 -4.95 -31.48
CA PRO A 724 11.75 -4.87 -30.04
C PRO A 724 11.81 -3.43 -29.53
N VAL A 725 10.90 -3.08 -28.62
CA VAL A 725 10.74 -1.73 -28.07
C VAL A 725 10.36 -1.82 -26.58
N MET A 726 10.61 -0.76 -25.81
CA MET A 726 10.21 -0.74 -24.40
C MET A 726 8.69 -0.63 -24.23
N GLN A 727 8.00 0.00 -25.17
CA GLN A 727 6.55 0.12 -25.11
C GLN A 727 5.95 0.09 -26.51
N LEU A 728 4.92 -0.74 -26.66
CA LEU A 728 4.03 -0.80 -27.81
C LEU A 728 2.59 -0.64 -27.32
N ARG A 729 1.87 0.34 -27.87
CA ARG A 729 0.42 0.49 -27.77
C ARG A 729 -0.22 -0.14 -29.00
N VAL A 730 -1.23 -0.98 -28.80
CA VAL A 730 -2.05 -1.56 -29.86
C VAL A 730 -3.50 -1.19 -29.58
N GLY A 731 -4.04 -0.24 -30.34
CA GLY A 731 -5.43 0.20 -30.24
C GLY A 731 -6.31 -0.46 -31.30
N TRP A 732 -7.58 -0.70 -30.97
CA TRP A 732 -8.56 -1.20 -31.92
C TRP A 732 -9.94 -0.54 -31.75
N SER A 733 -10.69 -0.50 -32.84
CA SER A 733 -12.12 -0.19 -32.87
C SER A 733 -12.81 -1.27 -33.71
N LEU A 734 -13.45 -2.23 -33.05
CA LEU A 734 -14.01 -3.43 -33.66
C LEU A 734 -15.52 -3.52 -33.42
N ALA A 735 -16.11 -4.58 -33.98
CA ALA A 735 -17.45 -5.02 -33.67
C ALA A 735 -17.45 -6.55 -33.58
N THR A 736 -18.30 -7.09 -32.73
CA THR A 736 -18.66 -8.52 -32.74
C THR A 736 -19.48 -8.84 -34.00
N ALA A 737 -19.59 -10.12 -34.34
CA ALA A 737 -20.40 -10.57 -35.48
C ALA A 737 -21.89 -10.21 -35.36
N ASP A 738 -22.40 -9.98 -34.14
CA ASP A 738 -23.77 -9.50 -33.88
C ASP A 738 -23.92 -7.96 -33.94
N GLY A 739 -22.84 -7.23 -34.22
CA GLY A 739 -22.83 -5.78 -34.41
C GLY A 739 -22.49 -4.94 -33.17
N THR A 740 -22.25 -5.56 -32.01
CA THR A 740 -21.83 -4.84 -30.80
C THR A 740 -20.44 -4.22 -30.99
N ARG A 741 -20.37 -2.89 -30.98
CA ARG A 741 -19.12 -2.13 -31.15
C ARG A 741 -18.34 -2.06 -29.84
N PHE A 742 -17.02 -2.17 -29.96
CA PHE A 742 -16.11 -1.99 -28.84
C PHE A 742 -14.76 -1.44 -29.31
N SER A 743 -14.04 -0.80 -28.41
CA SER A 743 -12.71 -0.24 -28.67
C SER A 743 -11.90 -0.21 -27.40
N ASP A 744 -10.62 -0.53 -27.49
CA ASP A 744 -9.70 -0.48 -26.36
C ASP A 744 -8.25 -0.43 -26.85
N ASN A 745 -7.30 -0.37 -25.91
CA ASN A 745 -5.88 -0.49 -26.14
C ASN A 745 -5.28 -1.63 -25.32
N ALA A 746 -4.28 -2.29 -25.90
CA ALA A 746 -3.33 -3.09 -25.17
C ALA A 746 -1.98 -2.38 -25.08
N TYR A 747 -1.30 -2.58 -23.96
CA TYR A 747 0.05 -2.08 -23.72
C TYR A 747 0.97 -3.27 -23.44
N THR A 748 2.05 -3.38 -24.21
CA THR A 748 3.02 -4.49 -24.10
C THR A 748 4.44 -3.99 -24.26
N THR A 749 5.39 -4.74 -23.70
CA THR A 749 6.83 -4.53 -23.90
C THR A 749 7.43 -5.73 -24.63
N PRO A 750 7.48 -5.70 -25.98
CA PRO A 750 7.93 -6.83 -26.77
C PRO A 750 9.47 -6.85 -26.88
N TYR A 751 10.15 -7.38 -25.87
CA TYR A 751 11.59 -7.62 -25.91
C TYR A 751 11.98 -8.74 -26.89
N ASP A 752 11.05 -9.66 -27.15
CA ASP A 752 11.22 -10.77 -28.08
C ASP A 752 9.99 -10.90 -28.97
N LEU A 753 10.23 -11.13 -30.27
CA LEU A 753 9.20 -11.23 -31.31
C LEU A 753 9.22 -12.66 -31.86
N PRO A 754 8.40 -13.58 -31.31
CA PRO A 754 8.31 -14.94 -31.84
C PRO A 754 7.84 -14.95 -33.29
N LYS A 755 8.20 -16.01 -34.03
CA LYS A 755 7.81 -16.18 -35.42
C LYS A 755 6.31 -16.37 -35.56
N PHE A 756 5.67 -15.61 -36.45
CA PHE A 756 4.30 -15.87 -36.87
C PHE A 756 4.25 -16.98 -37.92
N ASP A 757 3.47 -18.03 -37.64
CA ASP A 757 3.13 -19.07 -38.61
C ASP A 757 1.60 -19.05 -38.84
N PRO A 758 1.14 -18.56 -40.00
CA PRO A 758 -0.29 -18.40 -40.25
C PRO A 758 -1.10 -19.70 -40.16
N ARG A 759 -0.52 -20.85 -40.52
CA ARG A 759 -1.22 -22.13 -40.45
C ARG A 759 -1.46 -22.54 -39.01
N THR A 760 -0.40 -22.52 -38.19
CA THR A 760 -0.49 -22.94 -36.77
C THR A 760 -1.31 -21.96 -35.94
N GLU A 761 -1.36 -20.70 -36.35
CA GLU A 761 -2.12 -19.65 -35.65
C GLU A 761 -3.59 -19.56 -36.10
N GLY A 762 -4.03 -20.37 -37.07
CA GLY A 762 -5.44 -20.50 -37.50
C GLY A 762 -5.89 -19.58 -38.63
N PHE A 763 -4.96 -19.00 -39.39
CA PHE A 763 -5.21 -18.09 -40.50
C PHE A 763 -5.15 -18.76 -41.88
N GLY A 764 -4.74 -20.03 -41.94
CA GLY A 764 -4.61 -20.79 -43.18
C GLY A 764 -3.41 -20.31 -44.02
N ASP A 765 -3.53 -20.41 -45.33
CA ASP A 765 -2.42 -20.19 -46.28
C ASP A 765 -2.39 -18.74 -46.74
N ILE A 766 -2.06 -17.83 -45.82
CA ILE A 766 -1.86 -16.41 -46.14
C ILE A 766 -0.38 -16.08 -46.29
N THR A 767 -0.08 -15.19 -47.23
CA THR A 767 1.20 -14.47 -47.28
C THR A 767 0.99 -13.12 -46.64
N VAL A 768 1.75 -12.82 -45.58
CA VAL A 768 1.64 -11.54 -44.87
C VAL A 768 2.19 -10.41 -45.75
N ASP A 769 1.35 -9.45 -46.09
CA ASP A 769 1.75 -8.22 -46.78
C ASP A 769 2.45 -7.31 -45.77
N LEU A 770 3.75 -7.08 -45.96
CA LEU A 770 4.57 -6.16 -45.17
C LEU A 770 5.00 -4.94 -45.99
N THR A 771 4.29 -4.61 -47.06
CA THR A 771 4.56 -3.41 -47.84
C THR A 771 4.25 -2.18 -46.97
N PRO A 772 5.23 -1.28 -46.71
CA PRO A 772 5.01 -0.09 -45.89
C PRO A 772 3.83 0.76 -46.36
N ARG A 773 3.05 1.28 -45.41
CA ARG A 773 1.96 2.24 -45.63
C ARG A 773 2.33 3.57 -45.00
N ALA A 774 1.84 4.65 -45.60
CA ALA A 774 1.97 5.97 -44.98
C ALA A 774 1.20 5.97 -43.65
N VAL A 775 1.81 6.54 -42.63
CA VAL A 775 1.11 6.86 -41.39
C VAL A 775 0.07 7.93 -41.73
N VAL A 776 -1.20 7.59 -41.59
CA VAL A 776 -2.28 8.59 -41.65
C VAL A 776 -2.17 9.41 -40.37
N ALA A 777 -2.02 10.73 -40.50
CA ALA A 777 -1.99 11.61 -39.34
C ALA A 777 -3.28 11.43 -38.53
N GLU A 778 -3.16 11.13 -37.24
CA GLU A 778 -4.29 11.13 -36.31
C GLU A 778 -4.95 12.52 -36.37
N ASP A 779 -6.27 12.56 -36.52
CA ASP A 779 -7.02 13.80 -36.33
C ASP A 779 -6.88 14.20 -34.86
N LEU A 780 -6.04 15.20 -34.60
CA LEU A 780 -5.70 15.65 -33.24
C LEU A 780 -6.84 16.41 -32.57
N GLY A 781 -8.02 16.48 -33.20
CA GLY A 781 -9.17 17.23 -32.75
C GLY A 781 -8.97 18.75 -32.90
N PRO A 782 -10.05 19.54 -32.82
CA PRO A 782 -9.96 20.98 -32.85
C PRO A 782 -9.30 21.52 -31.56
N VAL A 783 -8.40 22.49 -31.73
CA VAL A 783 -7.81 23.21 -30.60
C VAL A 783 -8.90 23.99 -29.86
N SER A 784 -9.28 23.52 -28.68
CA SER A 784 -10.39 24.09 -27.90
C SER A 784 -10.23 23.87 -26.40
N ALA A 785 -10.93 24.68 -25.59
CA ALA A 785 -10.94 24.52 -24.13
C ALA A 785 -11.68 23.24 -23.68
N GLU A 786 -12.67 22.79 -24.46
CA GLU A 786 -13.39 21.54 -24.21
C GLU A 786 -12.46 20.33 -24.40
N GLU A 787 -11.72 20.30 -25.52
CA GLU A 787 -10.73 19.26 -25.76
C GLU A 787 -9.63 19.27 -24.70
N GLY A 788 -9.18 20.45 -24.25
CA GLY A 788 -8.25 20.56 -23.14
C GLY A 788 -8.79 19.97 -21.83
N GLY A 789 -10.09 20.14 -21.55
CA GLY A 789 -10.74 19.52 -20.40
C GLY A 789 -10.80 17.99 -20.50
N ARG A 790 -11.04 17.46 -21.70
CA ARG A 790 -11.01 16.02 -21.95
C ARG A 790 -9.58 15.46 -21.79
N LEU A 791 -8.58 16.15 -22.33
CA LEU A 791 -7.17 15.77 -22.24
C LEU A 791 -6.65 15.80 -20.80
N SER A 792 -7.05 16.80 -20.00
CA SER A 792 -6.59 16.90 -18.61
C SER A 792 -7.07 15.73 -17.74
N GLN A 793 -8.24 15.17 -18.04
CA GLN A 793 -8.74 13.93 -17.45
C GLN A 793 -8.00 12.71 -18.01
N LEU A 794 -7.87 12.63 -19.33
CA LEU A 794 -7.23 11.50 -20.02
C LEU A 794 -5.79 11.27 -19.57
N PHE A 795 -5.03 12.36 -19.42
CA PHE A 795 -3.62 12.32 -18.99
C PHE A 795 -3.46 12.39 -17.46
N GLY A 796 -4.55 12.39 -16.70
CA GLY A 796 -4.53 12.40 -15.23
C GLY A 796 -4.01 13.71 -14.62
N CYS A 797 -3.92 14.80 -15.39
CA CYS A 797 -3.42 16.09 -14.91
C CYS A 797 -4.24 16.60 -13.71
N ILE A 798 -5.56 16.40 -13.75
CA ILE A 798 -6.46 16.81 -12.66
C ILE A 798 -6.24 16.05 -11.34
N ALA A 799 -5.60 14.87 -11.38
CA ALA A 799 -5.28 14.12 -10.16
C ALA A 799 -4.35 14.93 -9.24
N CYS A 800 -3.41 15.67 -9.85
CA CYS A 800 -2.41 16.47 -9.16
C CYS A 800 -2.74 17.96 -9.11
N HIS A 801 -3.52 18.51 -10.05
CA HIS A 801 -3.80 19.94 -10.10
C HIS A 801 -5.21 20.32 -9.59
N GLY A 802 -6.18 19.41 -9.68
CA GLY A 802 -7.60 19.72 -9.45
C GLY A 802 -8.18 20.69 -10.50
N SER A 803 -9.45 20.54 -10.82
CA SER A 803 -10.19 21.49 -11.68
C SER A 803 -11.08 22.46 -10.89
N ASN A 804 -11.25 22.19 -9.59
CA ASN A 804 -11.94 23.02 -8.61
C ASN A 804 -10.98 23.27 -7.44
N ASN A 805 -11.01 24.47 -6.87
CA ASN A 805 -10.20 24.78 -5.70
C ASN A 805 -10.86 24.20 -4.45
N ASN A 806 -10.94 22.86 -4.33
CA ASN A 806 -11.50 22.20 -3.15
C ASN A 806 -10.47 22.23 -2.01
N PRO A 807 -10.64 23.08 -0.98
CA PRO A 807 -9.65 23.22 0.08
C PRO A 807 -9.60 21.98 1.00
N ALA A 808 -10.58 21.08 0.94
CA ALA A 808 -10.65 19.88 1.77
C ALA A 808 -9.69 18.77 1.30
N ILE A 809 -9.23 18.80 0.04
CA ILE A 809 -8.31 17.81 -0.53
C ILE A 809 -7.19 18.57 -1.23
N ALA A 810 -6.08 18.81 -0.54
CA ALA A 810 -4.92 19.40 -1.20
C ALA A 810 -4.25 18.40 -2.13
N ARG A 811 -3.73 18.96 -3.23
CA ARG A 811 -3.20 18.22 -4.36
C ARG A 811 -1.69 18.38 -4.43
N SER A 812 -1.04 17.42 -5.10
CA SER A 812 0.42 17.39 -5.23
C SER A 812 0.97 18.46 -6.18
N GLY A 813 0.13 19.17 -6.92
CA GLY A 813 0.46 20.24 -7.86
C GLY A 813 -0.38 21.51 -7.65
N PRO A 814 0.06 22.65 -8.22
CA PRO A 814 -0.63 23.93 -8.05
C PRO A 814 -2.03 23.92 -8.69
N PRO A 815 -3.03 24.57 -8.06
CA PRO A 815 -4.38 24.64 -8.60
C PRO A 815 -4.43 25.41 -9.93
N TRP A 816 -5.34 25.01 -10.81
CA TRP A 816 -5.55 25.69 -12.10
C TRP A 816 -6.62 26.78 -12.06
N GLN A 817 -7.56 26.75 -11.10
CA GLN A 817 -8.63 27.74 -10.99
C GLN A 817 -8.06 29.15 -10.83
N GLY A 818 -8.44 30.07 -11.72
CA GLY A 818 -8.02 31.47 -11.69
C GLY A 818 -6.52 31.66 -11.94
N LEU A 819 -5.81 30.63 -12.42
CA LEU A 819 -4.35 30.66 -12.54
C LEU A 819 -3.87 31.65 -13.62
N PHE A 820 -4.50 31.61 -14.79
CA PHE A 820 -3.97 32.30 -15.97
C PHE A 820 -3.92 33.83 -15.77
N GLY A 821 -2.77 34.43 -16.09
CA GLY A 821 -2.53 35.87 -15.96
C GLY A 821 -2.17 36.36 -14.56
N THR A 822 -2.13 35.47 -13.55
CA THR A 822 -1.72 35.84 -12.19
C THR A 822 -0.20 35.97 -12.07
N GLN A 823 0.27 36.82 -11.14
CA GLN A 823 1.67 36.85 -10.73
C GLN A 823 1.94 35.75 -9.72
N ARG A 824 2.96 34.93 -9.96
CA ARG A 824 3.34 33.85 -9.04
C ARG A 824 4.82 33.86 -8.75
N LYS A 825 5.14 33.53 -7.50
CA LYS A 825 6.51 33.25 -7.10
C LYS A 825 6.88 31.83 -7.54
N VAL A 826 8.00 31.70 -8.23
CA VAL A 826 8.56 30.41 -8.67
C VAL A 826 10.01 30.30 -8.22
N PHE A 827 10.54 29.09 -8.16
CA PHE A 827 11.93 28.79 -7.89
C PHE A 827 12.59 28.23 -9.14
N VAL A 828 13.64 28.90 -9.61
CA VAL A 828 14.53 28.42 -10.67
C VAL A 828 15.83 28.02 -9.98
N GLY A 829 16.07 26.71 -9.87
CA GLY A 829 17.06 26.17 -8.95
C GLY A 829 16.72 26.54 -7.50
N GLN A 830 17.61 27.26 -6.80
CA GLN A 830 17.39 27.71 -5.41
C GLN A 830 16.99 29.19 -5.29
N LYS A 831 16.82 29.89 -6.42
CA LYS A 831 16.51 31.33 -6.42
C LYS A 831 15.03 31.56 -6.69
N ALA A 832 14.44 32.48 -5.94
CA ALA A 832 13.07 32.89 -6.14
C ALA A 832 12.95 33.96 -7.24
N HIS A 833 11.99 33.79 -8.13
CA HIS A 833 11.60 34.72 -9.18
C HIS A 833 10.10 34.97 -9.12
N VAL A 834 9.64 36.06 -9.71
CA VAL A 834 8.22 36.33 -9.93
C VAL A 834 7.97 36.26 -11.43
N VAL A 835 6.98 35.46 -11.83
CA VAL A 835 6.58 35.25 -13.23
C VAL A 835 5.08 35.43 -13.38
N THR A 836 4.64 35.83 -14.57
CA THR A 836 3.23 35.79 -14.95
C THR A 836 2.88 34.37 -15.38
N ALA A 837 1.76 33.82 -14.91
CA ALA A 837 1.23 32.55 -15.39
C ALA A 837 0.56 32.70 -16.78
N ASP A 838 1.36 33.02 -17.79
CA ASP A 838 0.95 33.18 -19.19
C ASP A 838 1.12 31.87 -20.00
N GLU A 839 0.93 31.93 -21.32
CA GLU A 839 1.02 30.75 -22.19
C GLU A 839 2.42 30.13 -22.19
N ASP A 840 3.46 30.94 -22.19
CA ASP A 840 4.85 30.49 -22.23
C ASP A 840 5.20 29.78 -20.92
N TYR A 841 4.80 30.36 -19.79
CA TYR A 841 4.98 29.73 -18.48
C TYR A 841 4.23 28.39 -18.36
N LEU A 842 2.97 28.33 -18.79
CA LEU A 842 2.18 27.09 -18.73
C LEU A 842 2.76 26.01 -19.65
N ARG A 843 3.22 26.41 -20.84
CA ARG A 843 3.88 25.51 -21.79
C ARG A 843 5.19 24.96 -21.22
N GLU A 844 6.05 25.82 -20.68
CA GLU A 844 7.29 25.41 -20.01
C GLU A 844 6.98 24.46 -18.84
N SER A 845 5.98 24.77 -18.02
CA SER A 845 5.58 23.91 -16.89
C SER A 845 5.08 22.53 -17.33
N ILE A 846 4.47 22.41 -18.51
CA ILE A 846 4.01 21.11 -19.05
C ILE A 846 5.19 20.29 -19.60
N LEU A 847 6.13 20.94 -20.28
CA LEU A 847 7.22 20.28 -20.98
C LEU A 847 8.44 20.04 -20.08
N ASP A 848 8.83 21.02 -19.27
CA ASP A 848 9.91 20.97 -18.29
C ASP A 848 9.43 21.48 -16.91
N PRO A 849 8.61 20.69 -16.20
CA PRO A 849 8.07 21.07 -14.89
C PRO A 849 9.13 21.37 -13.81
N GLY A 850 10.38 20.95 -14.03
CA GLY A 850 11.50 21.23 -13.13
C GLY A 850 12.19 22.57 -13.37
N ALA A 851 11.88 23.27 -14.47
CA ALA A 851 12.54 24.53 -14.84
C ALA A 851 12.18 25.69 -13.90
N ALA A 852 10.89 25.86 -13.59
CA ALA A 852 10.36 26.94 -12.76
C ALA A 852 9.24 26.45 -11.83
N ILE A 853 9.63 25.97 -10.64
CA ILE A 853 8.71 25.32 -9.70
C ILE A 853 7.91 26.36 -8.91
N ALA A 854 6.58 26.27 -8.91
CA ALA A 854 5.73 27.16 -8.13
C ALA A 854 6.06 27.10 -6.63
N ALA A 855 6.12 28.27 -5.98
CA ALA A 855 6.37 28.33 -4.54
C ALA A 855 5.30 27.54 -3.76
N GLY A 856 5.74 26.73 -2.80
CA GLY A 856 4.93 25.75 -2.08
C GLY A 856 5.07 24.32 -2.60
N PHE A 857 5.63 24.13 -3.79
CA PHE A 857 5.80 22.82 -4.43
C PHE A 857 7.27 22.42 -4.62
N GLU A 858 8.23 23.27 -4.22
CA GLU A 858 9.67 23.06 -4.44
C GLU A 858 10.31 21.94 -3.59
N LYS A 859 9.61 21.46 -2.56
CA LYS A 859 10.07 20.41 -1.65
C LYS A 859 9.28 19.10 -1.77
N GLY A 860 8.47 18.96 -2.82
CA GLY A 860 7.68 17.76 -3.05
C GLY A 860 8.57 16.54 -3.31
N GLU A 861 8.24 15.41 -2.70
CA GLU A 861 8.80 14.09 -3.08
C GLU A 861 8.23 13.56 -4.40
N PHE A 862 7.30 14.31 -4.97
CA PHE A 862 6.61 14.07 -6.21
C PHE A 862 6.88 15.25 -7.11
N SER A 863 6.97 14.97 -8.40
CA SER A 863 7.07 16.01 -9.41
C SER A 863 6.16 15.64 -10.57
N MET A 864 5.72 16.65 -11.31
CA MET A 864 5.07 16.40 -12.58
C MET A 864 6.09 15.74 -13.52
N PRO A 865 5.78 14.59 -14.16
CA PRO A 865 6.66 14.08 -15.19
C PRO A 865 6.65 15.04 -16.38
N SER A 866 7.74 15.04 -17.14
CA SER A 866 7.78 15.79 -18.40
C SER A 866 6.80 15.19 -19.42
N TYR A 867 6.02 16.04 -20.08
CA TYR A 867 5.16 15.65 -21.20
C TYR A 867 5.81 15.87 -22.57
N VAL A 868 7.12 16.12 -22.59
CA VAL A 868 7.91 16.17 -23.83
C VAL A 868 7.79 14.84 -24.57
N GLY A 869 7.35 14.91 -25.82
CA GLY A 869 7.08 13.72 -26.63
C GLY A 869 5.83 12.93 -26.24
N VAL A 870 5.10 13.35 -25.20
CA VAL A 870 3.84 12.72 -24.75
C VAL A 870 2.63 13.46 -25.33
N LEU A 871 2.64 14.80 -25.29
CA LEU A 871 1.57 15.65 -25.82
C LEU A 871 1.99 16.29 -27.15
N THR A 872 1.04 16.42 -28.07
CA THR A 872 1.24 17.17 -29.32
C THR A 872 1.03 18.67 -29.11
N GLU A 873 1.47 19.49 -30.08
CA GLU A 873 1.29 20.94 -30.02
C GLU A 873 -0.18 21.40 -29.92
N SER A 874 -1.09 20.74 -30.64
CA SER A 874 -2.52 21.06 -30.57
C SER A 874 -3.13 20.67 -29.21
N GLN A 875 -2.68 19.56 -28.63
CA GLN A 875 -3.11 19.12 -27.29
C GLN A 875 -2.62 20.07 -26.20
N ILE A 876 -1.36 20.52 -26.26
CA ILE A 876 -0.81 21.52 -25.34
C ILE A 876 -1.61 22.82 -25.42
N LYS A 877 -1.88 23.32 -26.65
CA LYS A 877 -2.70 24.52 -26.84
C LYS A 877 -4.11 24.35 -26.26
N SER A 878 -4.73 23.19 -26.46
CA SER A 878 -6.05 22.88 -25.90
C SER A 878 -6.04 22.87 -24.37
N LEU A 879 -5.04 22.24 -23.74
CA LEU A 879 -4.85 22.26 -22.28
C LEU A 879 -4.68 23.68 -21.74
N ILE A 880 -3.88 24.51 -22.41
CA ILE A 880 -3.71 25.93 -22.02
C ILE A 880 -5.03 26.70 -22.15
N LEU A 881 -5.79 26.49 -23.24
CA LEU A 881 -7.12 27.09 -23.40
C LEU A 881 -8.09 26.66 -22.30
N HIS A 882 -8.01 25.41 -21.86
CA HIS A 882 -8.81 24.92 -20.74
C HIS A 882 -8.42 25.61 -19.43
N ILE A 883 -7.13 25.69 -19.11
CA ILE A 883 -6.64 26.40 -17.91
C ILE A 883 -7.06 27.87 -17.92
N LYS A 884 -7.02 28.54 -19.08
CA LYS A 884 -7.52 29.92 -19.27
C LYS A 884 -9.02 30.08 -18.98
N ALA A 885 -9.81 29.04 -19.25
CA ALA A 885 -11.26 29.07 -19.07
C ALA A 885 -11.69 28.88 -17.60
N LEU A 886 -10.81 28.32 -16.75
CA LEU A 886 -11.03 28.13 -15.32
C LEU A 886 -10.80 29.47 -14.58
N ARG A 887 -11.85 30.27 -14.38
CA ARG A 887 -11.78 31.61 -13.74
C ARG A 887 -11.99 31.62 -12.24
#